data_AF-A0A7S2QSL1-F1
#
_entry.id   AF-A0A7S2QSL1-F1
#
_cell.length_a   1.000
_cell.length_b   1.000
_cell.length_c   1.000
_cell.angle_alpha   90.00
_cell.angle_beta   90.00
_cell.angle_gamma   90.00
#
_symmetry.space_group_name_H-M   'P 1'
#
loop_
_entity.id
_entity.type
_entity.pdbx_description
1 polymer ?
#
loop_
_entity_poly.entity_id
_entity_poly.type
_entity_poly.pdbx_seq_one_letter_code
_entity_poly.pdbx_strand_id
1 'polypeptide(L)'
;MLAIQGRQRMARMLLILFLALLGCTAMGQRLCEKSGYCSLGHSKPVYTDVAKPGQMKKLLESVAYKKEIIVTAFTQNSNDFLDILLQLHDELTKNGYAHIVALSFKEEDCIHIQRYTPNLACVWDTSPVAYGLDGGPEHLWHLRWKFMGRASRMGYNVMSIDNDIVFFDDPYRHLKAEPMASINLFCAIEAVCSCNGGFMYVQNARPDGPSTWVFKQITDVPLRWMDDDLKFIDTLGKKHNGVCNKYDQSFIDDAVWSTLAGQIIYPKGVSDCWAEPPFTQGGVTKQQAAKNAQDLIQCDKRMRFMHVPIPREWGPEIALDEEPGLLLGNITQPHAKGYPLELGGRLYAEQRGKYSGAFVAQLKDDCPDCPWWPEEAPEDEAKAAAIQEVFAIPQRWFIATMTSRLRRGYWAPTGGYPPHQVLGHAHYIAPCQSYSGKAAMRKLTNTYNWELATKYRSEAQQTAYHCRKQVSRVLALSPNVNLAQVRSYEELHQVLAGLAQVSMLTGRTMVVPDIPCEMKFIHDMYHKGCYTNATGGMVLGWHFVPKLLTPPSVQPPKYSLTAMYMLNGGCLAIYSGAIFSAEFDHWLAVDAPKGLDTTPTARNTLLLPDPANPVLTNTSAPLNQTMVRLKAEDVTDAADALEEVPLLFLGHPVE
;
A
#
# COMPACT_ATOMS: atom_id res chain seq x y z
N MET A 1 5.35 64.89 -22.41
CA MET A 1 6.05 63.97 -21.47
C MET A 1 5.10 63.23 -20.53
N LEU A 2 4.15 63.90 -19.84
CA LEU A 2 3.20 63.25 -18.91
C LEU A 2 2.33 62.14 -19.54
N ALA A 3 1.88 62.32 -20.79
CA ALA A 3 1.11 61.29 -21.50
C ALA A 3 1.89 60.00 -21.83
N ILE A 4 3.23 60.09 -21.95
CA ILE A 4 4.10 58.94 -22.26
C ILE A 4 4.34 58.12 -20.99
N GLN A 5 4.52 58.79 -19.84
CA GLN A 5 4.63 58.12 -18.53
C GLN A 5 3.34 57.38 -18.13
N GLY A 6 2.16 57.93 -18.45
CA GLY A 6 0.88 57.26 -18.19
C GLY A 6 0.73 55.95 -18.96
N ARG A 7 1.10 55.92 -20.25
CA ARG A 7 1.06 54.71 -21.09
C ARG A 7 2.04 53.63 -20.62
N GLN A 8 3.23 54.01 -20.17
CA GLN A 8 4.21 53.05 -19.63
C GLN A 8 3.76 52.41 -18.30
N ARG A 9 3.11 53.18 -17.41
CA ARG A 9 2.55 52.62 -16.17
C ARG A 9 1.40 51.64 -16.45
N MET A 10 0.50 51.99 -17.37
CA MET A 10 -0.62 51.12 -17.75
C MET A 10 -0.16 49.82 -18.42
N ALA A 11 0.85 49.89 -19.30
CA ALA A 11 1.44 48.71 -19.93
C ALA A 11 2.14 47.78 -18.92
N ARG A 12 2.85 48.34 -17.92
CA ARG A 12 3.44 47.55 -16.84
C ARG A 12 2.38 46.89 -15.95
N MET A 13 1.30 47.60 -15.65
CA MET A 13 0.20 47.06 -14.84
C MET A 13 -0.52 45.91 -15.58
N LEU A 14 -0.79 46.07 -16.88
CA LEU A 14 -1.36 45.01 -17.71
C LEU A 14 -0.41 43.82 -17.86
N LEU A 15 0.90 44.04 -17.99
CA LEU A 15 1.88 42.96 -18.03
C LEU A 15 1.96 42.20 -16.71
N ILE A 16 1.92 42.88 -15.56
CA ILE A 16 1.89 42.24 -14.24
C ILE A 16 0.58 41.46 -14.06
N LEU A 17 -0.56 42.01 -14.49
CA LEU A 17 -1.84 41.30 -14.43
C LEU A 17 -1.83 40.07 -15.35
N PHE A 18 -1.25 40.19 -16.55
CA PHE A 18 -1.15 39.09 -17.51
C PHE A 18 -0.18 38.00 -17.02
N LEU A 19 0.94 38.39 -16.40
CA LEU A 19 1.89 37.45 -15.78
C LEU A 19 1.32 36.81 -14.51
N ALA A 20 0.51 37.52 -13.72
CA ALA A 20 -0.20 36.97 -12.58
C ALA A 20 -1.32 36.01 -13.03
N LEU A 21 -2.04 36.33 -14.10
CA LEU A 21 -3.04 35.45 -14.71
C LEU A 21 -2.39 34.22 -15.34
N LEU A 22 -1.25 34.37 -16.04
CA LEU A 22 -0.47 33.24 -16.56
C LEU A 22 0.14 32.38 -15.44
N GLY A 23 0.57 33.00 -14.34
CA GLY A 23 1.03 32.33 -13.13
C GLY A 23 -0.07 31.56 -12.42
N CYS A 24 -1.32 32.05 -12.45
CA CYS A 24 -2.49 31.32 -11.94
C CYS A 24 -2.95 30.18 -12.89
N THR A 25 -2.63 30.23 -14.18
CA THR A 25 -2.94 29.13 -15.11
C THR A 25 -1.93 27.98 -15.10
N ALA A 26 -0.81 28.14 -14.41
CA ALA A 26 0.11 27.04 -14.13
C ALA A 26 -0.29 26.25 -12.87
N MET A 27 -1.59 26.20 -12.54
CA MET A 27 -2.10 25.13 -11.69
C MET A 27 -1.80 23.83 -12.43
N GLY A 28 -0.86 23.04 -11.90
CA GLY A 28 -0.48 21.77 -12.48
C GLY A 28 -1.74 20.97 -12.80
N GLN A 29 -1.85 20.51 -14.05
CA GLN A 29 -2.98 19.75 -14.53
C GLN A 29 -3.23 18.58 -13.56
N ARG A 30 -4.43 18.47 -12.99
CA ARG A 30 -4.76 17.39 -12.07
C ARG A 30 -4.73 16.07 -12.83
N LEU A 31 -4.32 14.98 -12.17
CA LEU A 31 -4.23 13.67 -12.83
C LEU A 31 -5.55 13.29 -13.53
N CYS A 32 -6.68 13.43 -12.83
CA CYS A 32 -8.01 13.09 -13.34
C CYS A 32 -8.43 13.82 -14.62
N GLU A 33 -7.81 14.96 -14.95
CA GLU A 33 -8.19 15.76 -16.12
C GLU A 33 -7.81 15.03 -17.42
N LYS A 34 -6.83 14.14 -17.37
CA LYS A 34 -6.39 13.33 -18.52
C LYS A 34 -7.48 12.37 -18.99
N SER A 35 -8.24 11.77 -18.07
CA SER A 35 -9.36 10.88 -18.40
C SER A 35 -10.74 11.56 -18.37
N GLY A 36 -10.82 12.77 -17.81
CA GLY A 36 -12.10 13.45 -17.55
C GLY A 36 -12.90 12.82 -16.40
N TYR A 37 -12.25 12.10 -15.49
CA TYR A 37 -12.87 11.51 -14.29
C TYR A 37 -12.67 12.37 -13.02
N CYS A 38 -12.44 13.67 -13.21
CA CYS A 38 -12.46 14.65 -12.12
C CYS A 38 -13.86 14.74 -11.52
N SER A 39 -13.95 14.38 -10.25
CA SER A 39 -15.22 14.27 -9.50
C SER A 39 -15.31 15.29 -8.38
N LEU A 40 -14.21 15.98 -8.06
CA LEU A 40 -14.21 17.09 -7.13
C LEU A 40 -15.18 18.18 -7.61
N GLY A 41 -16.16 18.53 -6.78
CA GLY A 41 -17.26 19.43 -7.13
C GLY A 41 -18.51 18.76 -7.71
N HIS A 42 -18.44 17.47 -8.05
CA HIS A 42 -19.58 16.67 -8.51
C HIS A 42 -20.09 15.71 -7.44
N SER A 43 -19.18 15.04 -6.74
CA SER A 43 -19.51 14.11 -5.65
C SER A 43 -19.88 14.86 -4.37
N LYS A 44 -20.86 14.33 -3.63
CA LYS A 44 -21.29 14.86 -2.34
C LYS A 44 -21.06 13.82 -1.25
N PRO A 45 -20.30 14.13 -0.19
CA PRO A 45 -20.04 13.18 0.88
C PRO A 45 -21.33 12.78 1.58
N VAL A 46 -21.43 11.50 1.92
CA VAL A 46 -22.54 10.94 2.70
C VAL A 46 -21.97 10.21 3.90
N TYR A 47 -22.73 10.25 4.99
CA TYR A 47 -22.44 9.58 6.23
C TYR A 47 -23.64 8.76 6.62
N THR A 48 -23.53 7.44 6.50
CA THR A 48 -24.66 6.55 6.75
C THR A 48 -24.21 5.14 7.05
N ASP A 49 -25.09 4.43 7.75
CA ASP A 49 -25.08 2.99 7.85
C ASP A 49 -25.58 2.37 6.55
N VAL A 50 -24.71 1.68 5.81
CA VAL A 50 -25.08 1.02 4.54
C VAL A 50 -25.84 -0.29 4.77
N ALA A 51 -25.92 -0.80 6.00
CA ALA A 51 -26.72 -1.99 6.31
C ALA A 51 -28.23 -1.72 6.17
N LYS A 52 -28.64 -0.47 6.39
CA LYS A 52 -30.04 -0.05 6.38
C LYS A 52 -30.62 -0.04 4.96
N PRO A 53 -31.89 -0.43 4.78
CA PRO A 53 -32.54 -0.41 3.46
C PRO A 53 -32.41 0.94 2.76
N GLY A 54 -32.04 0.91 1.47
CA GLY A 54 -31.91 2.09 0.61
C GLY A 54 -30.71 3.01 0.87
N GLN A 55 -29.98 2.85 1.98
CA GLN A 55 -28.84 3.73 2.29
C GLN A 55 -27.65 3.51 1.34
N MET A 56 -27.40 2.26 0.93
CA MET A 56 -26.37 1.95 -0.07
C MET A 56 -26.67 2.63 -1.42
N LYS A 57 -27.91 2.58 -1.88
CA LYS A 57 -28.34 3.28 -3.10
C LYS A 57 -28.14 4.80 -2.99
N LYS A 58 -28.62 5.40 -1.90
CA LYS A 58 -28.46 6.84 -1.63
C LYS A 58 -26.99 7.27 -1.60
N LEU A 59 -26.13 6.46 -0.97
CA LEU A 59 -24.69 6.70 -0.95
C LEU A 59 -24.13 6.72 -2.37
N LEU A 60 -24.38 5.68 -3.15
CA LEU A 60 -23.84 5.52 -4.50
C LEU A 60 -24.31 6.66 -5.43
N GLU A 61 -25.59 7.05 -5.38
CA GLU A 61 -26.14 8.16 -6.16
C GLU A 61 -25.53 9.53 -5.79
N SER A 62 -25.06 9.69 -4.56
CA SER A 62 -24.49 10.94 -4.05
C SER A 62 -22.99 11.05 -4.28
N VAL A 63 -22.26 9.95 -4.08
CA VAL A 63 -20.79 9.95 -4.07
C VAL A 63 -20.22 9.55 -5.42
N ALA A 64 -20.82 8.56 -6.10
CA ALA A 64 -20.25 8.06 -7.35
C ALA A 64 -20.24 9.12 -8.45
N TYR A 65 -19.24 9.07 -9.31
CA TYR A 65 -19.13 9.97 -10.46
C TYR A 65 -18.98 9.15 -11.74
N LYS A 66 -19.86 9.36 -12.72
CA LYS A 66 -19.93 8.51 -13.93
C LYS A 66 -20.06 7.01 -13.59
N LYS A 67 -20.79 6.69 -12.51
CA LYS A 67 -20.92 5.36 -11.90
C LYS A 67 -19.61 4.76 -11.35
N GLU A 68 -18.54 5.54 -11.22
CA GLU A 68 -17.30 5.14 -10.55
C GLU A 68 -17.35 5.47 -9.06
N ILE A 69 -16.88 4.53 -8.24
CA ILE A 69 -16.65 4.75 -6.81
C ILE A 69 -15.35 4.08 -6.37
N ILE A 70 -14.54 4.81 -5.60
CA ILE A 70 -13.35 4.28 -4.93
C ILE A 70 -13.76 3.91 -3.51
N VAL A 71 -13.47 2.70 -3.07
CA VAL A 71 -13.74 2.25 -1.70
C VAL A 71 -12.43 1.85 -1.02
N THR A 72 -12.28 2.29 0.22
CA THR A 72 -11.20 1.85 1.11
C THR A 72 -11.77 1.61 2.50
N ALA A 73 -11.01 0.98 3.39
CA ALA A 73 -11.44 0.69 4.74
C ALA A 73 -10.42 1.17 5.78
N PHE A 74 -10.90 1.53 6.96
CA PHE A 74 -10.08 1.95 8.09
C PHE A 74 -10.74 1.62 9.43
N THR A 75 -9.94 1.66 10.50
CA THR A 75 -10.42 1.61 11.88
C THR A 75 -9.71 2.66 12.71
N GLN A 76 -10.44 3.27 13.65
CA GLN A 76 -9.84 4.18 14.62
C GLN A 76 -8.97 3.47 15.67
N ASN A 77 -9.23 2.18 15.96
CA ASN A 77 -8.52 1.43 17.02
C ASN A 77 -7.00 1.40 16.83
N SER A 78 -6.54 1.67 15.61
CA SER A 78 -5.16 1.94 15.29
C SER A 78 -5.03 3.35 14.72
N ASN A 79 -4.83 4.35 15.59
CA ASN A 79 -4.60 5.76 15.23
C ASN A 79 -3.66 5.95 14.02
N ASP A 80 -2.69 5.04 13.91
CA ASP A 80 -1.80 4.82 12.79
C ASP A 80 -2.50 4.73 11.41
N PHE A 81 -3.55 3.91 11.25
CA PHE A 81 -4.22 3.71 9.95
C PHE A 81 -5.13 4.86 9.54
N LEU A 82 -5.63 5.64 10.51
CA LEU A 82 -6.41 6.84 10.21
C LEU A 82 -5.54 7.88 9.49
N ASP A 83 -4.30 8.11 9.94
CA ASP A 83 -3.41 9.05 9.23
C ASP A 83 -3.17 8.59 7.80
N ILE A 84 -2.89 7.30 7.56
CA ILE A 84 -2.70 6.77 6.19
C ILE A 84 -3.93 7.04 5.30
N LEU A 85 -5.13 6.85 5.83
CA LEU A 85 -6.37 7.18 5.13
C LEU A 85 -6.48 8.68 4.84
N LEU A 86 -6.17 9.54 5.81
CA LEU A 86 -6.19 10.99 5.65
C LEU A 86 -5.21 11.43 4.55
N GLN A 87 -4.00 10.85 4.52
CA GLN A 87 -3.01 11.09 3.47
C GLN A 87 -3.50 10.62 2.09
N LEU A 88 -4.10 9.42 2.00
CA LEU A 88 -4.70 8.93 0.76
C LEU A 88 -5.80 9.87 0.26
N HIS A 89 -6.69 10.31 1.14
CA HIS A 89 -7.80 11.19 0.78
C HIS A 89 -7.30 12.57 0.30
N ASP A 90 -6.31 13.16 0.99
CA ASP A 90 -5.68 14.42 0.59
C ASP A 90 -5.04 14.30 -0.80
N GLU A 91 -4.30 13.21 -1.04
CA GLU A 91 -3.68 12.89 -2.33
C GLU A 91 -4.72 12.78 -3.45
N LEU A 92 -5.81 12.03 -3.24
CA LEU A 92 -6.90 11.89 -4.19
C LEU A 92 -7.60 13.22 -4.46
N THR A 93 -7.86 14.02 -3.42
CA THR A 93 -8.51 15.33 -3.54
C THR A 93 -7.65 16.31 -4.34
N LYS A 94 -6.35 16.38 -4.07
CA LYS A 94 -5.38 17.19 -4.84
C LYS A 94 -5.38 16.79 -6.31
N ASN A 95 -5.54 15.50 -6.58
CA ASN A 95 -5.66 14.94 -7.93
C ASN A 95 -7.08 14.99 -8.53
N GLY A 96 -8.04 15.63 -7.85
CA GLY A 96 -9.40 15.92 -8.35
C GLY A 96 -10.41 14.77 -8.20
N TYR A 97 -10.09 13.74 -7.42
CA TYR A 97 -11.00 12.65 -7.07
C TYR A 97 -11.72 12.93 -5.75
N ALA A 98 -13.05 12.85 -5.76
CA ALA A 98 -13.93 12.99 -4.61
C ALA A 98 -14.99 11.87 -4.52
N HIS A 99 -15.07 10.97 -5.51
CA HIS A 99 -15.94 9.78 -5.49
C HIS A 99 -15.34 8.64 -4.65
N ILE A 100 -14.79 8.97 -3.48
CA ILE A 100 -14.20 8.02 -2.54
C ILE A 100 -15.09 7.83 -1.31
N VAL A 101 -15.22 6.59 -0.87
CA VAL A 101 -15.87 6.20 0.38
C VAL A 101 -14.86 5.49 1.28
N ALA A 102 -14.78 5.93 2.53
CA ALA A 102 -14.09 5.23 3.60
C ALA A 102 -15.09 4.39 4.41
N LEU A 103 -14.82 3.09 4.51
CA LEU A 103 -15.61 2.15 5.29
C LEU A 103 -15.00 1.97 6.68
N SER A 104 -15.84 2.06 7.72
CA SER A 104 -15.47 1.83 9.10
C SER A 104 -16.38 0.77 9.76
N PHE A 105 -15.98 0.30 10.95
CA PHE A 105 -16.80 -0.53 11.82
C PHE A 105 -18.01 0.19 12.39
N LYS A 106 -17.89 1.49 12.71
CA LYS A 106 -18.88 2.18 13.54
C LYS A 106 -19.08 3.61 13.10
N GLU A 107 -20.22 4.16 13.53
CA GLU A 107 -20.59 5.54 13.32
C GLU A 107 -19.59 6.52 13.95
N GLU A 108 -19.06 6.19 15.14
CA GLU A 108 -18.17 7.08 15.89
C GLU A 108 -16.86 7.38 15.13
N ASP A 109 -16.29 6.36 14.48
CA ASP A 109 -15.11 6.50 13.62
C ASP A 109 -15.39 7.46 12.45
N CYS A 110 -16.59 7.38 11.86
CA CYS A 110 -17.02 8.28 10.79
C CYS A 110 -17.26 9.72 11.27
N ILE A 111 -17.79 9.91 12.49
CA ILE A 111 -17.91 11.23 13.10
C ILE A 111 -16.51 11.81 13.41
N HIS A 112 -15.56 10.95 13.81
CA HIS A 112 -14.21 11.38 14.12
C HIS A 112 -13.46 11.86 12.87
N ILE A 113 -13.50 11.11 11.77
CA ILE A 113 -12.78 11.47 10.53
C ILE A 113 -13.28 12.78 9.90
N GLN A 114 -14.57 13.11 10.07
CA GLN A 114 -15.16 14.36 9.59
C GLN A 114 -14.48 15.63 10.13
N ARG A 115 -13.86 15.56 11.32
CA ARG A 115 -13.15 16.70 11.92
C ARG A 115 -11.92 17.12 11.11
N TYR A 116 -11.35 16.17 10.37
CA TYR A 116 -10.15 16.36 9.57
C TYR A 116 -10.50 16.52 8.10
N THR A 117 -11.44 15.71 7.60
CA THR A 117 -11.86 15.72 6.21
C THR A 117 -13.39 15.64 6.08
N PRO A 118 -14.10 16.78 6.20
CA PRO A 118 -15.56 16.83 6.07
C PRO A 118 -16.06 16.56 4.64
N ASN A 119 -15.15 16.43 3.67
CA ASN A 119 -15.47 16.14 2.27
C ASN A 119 -15.32 14.65 1.90
N LEU A 120 -14.81 13.82 2.81
CA LEU A 120 -14.71 12.37 2.62
C LEU A 120 -16.03 11.71 3.02
N ALA A 121 -16.67 11.00 2.09
CA ALA A 121 -17.79 10.14 2.45
C ALA A 121 -17.30 9.02 3.38
N CYS A 122 -18.01 8.77 4.47
CA CYS A 122 -17.68 7.70 5.41
C CYS A 122 -18.91 6.90 5.76
N VAL A 123 -18.81 5.59 5.70
CA VAL A 123 -19.92 4.69 5.99
C VAL A 123 -19.51 3.56 6.91
N TRP A 124 -20.50 2.98 7.58
CA TRP A 124 -20.34 1.78 8.39
C TRP A 124 -21.44 0.79 8.05
N ASP A 125 -21.32 -0.44 8.53
CA ASP A 125 -22.30 -1.49 8.27
C ASP A 125 -22.65 -2.16 9.60
N THR A 126 -23.86 -1.89 10.12
CA THR A 126 -24.34 -2.53 11.37
C THR A 126 -24.91 -3.92 11.16
N SER A 127 -24.70 -4.55 10.01
CA SER A 127 -25.17 -5.92 9.80
C SER A 127 -24.55 -6.83 10.83
N PRO A 128 -25.30 -7.85 11.28
CA PRO A 128 -24.78 -8.77 12.26
C PRO A 128 -23.54 -9.47 11.69
N VAL A 129 -22.47 -9.46 12.47
CA VAL A 129 -21.28 -10.30 12.28
C VAL A 129 -21.11 -11.17 13.52
N ALA A 130 -20.70 -12.42 13.32
CA ALA A 130 -20.53 -13.36 14.42
C ALA A 130 -19.08 -13.37 14.96
N TYR A 131 -18.92 -14.15 16.03
CA TYR A 131 -17.66 -14.38 16.75
C TYR A 131 -16.50 -14.72 15.80
N GLY A 132 -15.37 -14.03 15.94
CA GLY A 132 -14.14 -14.30 15.18
C GLY A 132 -13.92 -13.39 13.96
N LEU A 133 -14.93 -12.62 13.54
CA LEU A 133 -14.76 -11.41 12.71
C LEU A 133 -15.23 -10.17 13.49
N ASP A 134 -15.15 -10.14 14.81
CA ASP A 134 -15.56 -9.00 15.60
C ASP A 134 -14.36 -8.08 15.91
N GLY A 135 -14.38 -6.88 15.34
CA GLY A 135 -13.49 -5.77 15.70
C GLY A 135 -12.04 -5.84 15.21
N GLY A 136 -11.64 -6.92 14.54
CA GLY A 136 -10.32 -7.09 13.89
C GLY A 136 -10.28 -6.63 12.42
N PRO A 137 -9.09 -6.45 11.82
CA PRO A 137 -8.94 -6.05 10.42
C PRO A 137 -9.67 -6.98 9.43
N GLU A 138 -9.83 -8.25 9.76
CA GLU A 138 -10.57 -9.25 8.98
C GLU A 138 -12.02 -8.84 8.76
N HIS A 139 -12.62 -8.17 9.74
CA HIS A 139 -13.97 -7.65 9.63
C HIS A 139 -14.06 -6.49 8.63
N LEU A 140 -13.09 -5.57 8.63
CA LEU A 140 -13.06 -4.50 7.62
C LEU A 140 -12.90 -5.07 6.22
N TRP A 141 -12.02 -6.05 6.05
CA TRP A 141 -11.85 -6.73 4.77
C TRP A 141 -13.17 -7.34 4.32
N HIS A 142 -13.87 -8.07 5.21
CA HIS A 142 -15.18 -8.61 4.92
C HIS A 142 -16.21 -7.55 4.50
N LEU A 143 -16.33 -6.45 5.26
CA LEU A 143 -17.27 -5.37 4.94
C LEU A 143 -16.92 -4.70 3.60
N ARG A 144 -15.63 -4.59 3.25
CA ARG A 144 -15.17 -4.03 1.98
C ARG A 144 -15.63 -4.89 0.81
N TRP A 145 -15.48 -6.20 0.89
CA TRP A 145 -15.92 -7.11 -0.17
C TRP A 145 -17.45 -7.17 -0.28
N LYS A 146 -18.15 -7.08 0.87
CA LYS A 146 -19.60 -6.92 0.92
C LYS A 146 -20.06 -5.66 0.20
N PHE A 147 -19.39 -4.53 0.46
CA PHE A 147 -19.65 -3.26 -0.24
C PHE A 147 -19.46 -3.42 -1.75
N MET A 148 -18.34 -4.01 -2.19
CA MET A 148 -18.08 -4.23 -3.61
C MET A 148 -19.15 -5.08 -4.27
N GLY A 149 -19.56 -6.20 -3.66
CA GLY A 149 -20.59 -7.09 -4.21
C GLY A 149 -21.94 -6.39 -4.35
N ARG A 150 -22.34 -5.59 -3.35
CA ARG A 150 -23.57 -4.81 -3.37
C ARG A 150 -23.54 -3.70 -4.43
N ALA A 151 -22.49 -2.88 -4.45
CA ALA A 151 -22.36 -1.76 -5.40
C ALA A 151 -22.24 -2.25 -6.86
N SER A 152 -21.42 -3.27 -7.12
CA SER A 152 -21.25 -3.82 -8.46
C SER A 152 -22.52 -4.49 -8.99
N ARG A 153 -23.28 -5.18 -8.12
CA ARG A 153 -24.60 -5.71 -8.47
C ARG A 153 -25.59 -4.61 -8.87
N MET A 154 -25.50 -3.42 -8.27
CA MET A 154 -26.30 -2.25 -8.64
C MET A 154 -25.81 -1.57 -9.94
N GLY A 155 -24.80 -2.12 -10.62
CA GLY A 155 -24.27 -1.62 -11.89
C GLY A 155 -23.30 -0.44 -11.75
N TYR A 156 -22.67 -0.27 -10.58
CA TYR A 156 -21.58 0.67 -10.37
C TYR A 156 -20.22 0.00 -10.63
N ASN A 157 -19.28 0.80 -11.11
CA ASN A 157 -17.88 0.41 -11.25
C ASN A 157 -17.17 0.74 -9.92
N VAL A 158 -16.47 -0.23 -9.34
CA VAL A 158 -15.94 -0.12 -7.98
C VAL A 158 -14.45 -0.39 -7.98
N MET A 159 -13.66 0.57 -7.54
CA MET A 159 -12.22 0.43 -7.29
C MET A 159 -11.99 0.29 -5.79
N SER A 160 -11.72 -0.94 -5.33
CA SER A 160 -11.30 -1.18 -3.95
C SER A 160 -9.79 -1.06 -3.84
N ILE A 161 -9.35 -0.22 -2.91
CA ILE A 161 -7.93 0.01 -2.61
C ILE A 161 -7.65 -0.11 -1.11
N ASP A 162 -6.49 -0.65 -0.77
CA ASP A 162 -5.92 -0.44 0.56
C ASP A 162 -5.54 1.04 0.75
N ASN A 163 -5.52 1.49 2.00
CA ASN A 163 -5.15 2.88 2.30
C ASN A 163 -3.66 3.19 2.04
N ASP A 164 -2.84 2.17 1.86
CA ASP A 164 -1.40 2.24 1.59
C ASP A 164 -1.05 2.14 0.08
N ILE A 165 -2.04 2.43 -0.78
CA ILE A 165 -1.86 2.66 -2.20
C ILE A 165 -1.46 4.13 -2.46
N VAL A 166 -0.45 4.36 -3.30
CA VAL A 166 0.00 5.68 -3.76
C VAL A 166 -0.34 5.84 -5.25
N PHE A 167 -0.83 7.00 -5.64
CA PHE A 167 -1.24 7.36 -7.00
C PHE A 167 -0.13 8.19 -7.67
N PHE A 168 0.36 7.67 -8.79
CA PHE A 168 1.42 8.30 -9.57
C PHE A 168 0.93 8.85 -10.92
N ASP A 169 -0.14 8.25 -11.46
CA ASP A 169 -0.83 8.72 -12.66
C ASP A 169 -2.35 8.48 -12.52
N ASP A 170 -3.12 8.98 -13.48
CA ASP A 170 -4.58 8.77 -13.55
C ASP A 170 -4.92 7.32 -13.91
N PRO A 171 -5.46 6.49 -13.00
CA PRO A 171 -5.79 5.11 -13.33
C PRO A 171 -6.91 5.01 -14.38
N TYR A 172 -7.84 5.96 -14.42
CA TYR A 172 -8.95 5.92 -15.37
C TYR A 172 -8.50 6.17 -16.80
N ARG A 173 -7.42 6.92 -17.02
CA ARG A 173 -6.84 7.09 -18.35
C ARG A 173 -6.48 5.76 -19.00
N HIS A 174 -6.07 4.78 -18.19
CA HIS A 174 -5.69 3.45 -18.65
C HIS A 174 -6.89 2.51 -18.61
N LEU A 175 -7.60 2.43 -17.47
CA LEU A 175 -8.72 1.50 -17.27
C LEU A 175 -9.92 1.74 -18.19
N LYS A 176 -10.08 2.99 -18.68
CA LYS A 176 -11.17 3.39 -19.60
C LYS A 176 -10.73 3.50 -21.05
N ALA A 177 -9.46 3.19 -21.35
CA ALA A 177 -8.95 3.10 -22.71
C ALA A 177 -8.82 1.64 -23.14
N GLU A 178 -8.92 1.39 -24.44
CA GLU A 178 -8.62 0.06 -24.99
C GLU A 178 -7.14 -0.30 -24.79
N PRO A 179 -6.81 -1.56 -24.47
CA PRO A 179 -7.71 -2.73 -24.38
C PRO A 179 -8.33 -2.96 -22.98
N MET A 180 -8.07 -2.10 -22.00
CA MET A 180 -8.53 -2.31 -20.62
C MET A 180 -10.02 -2.00 -20.43
N ALA A 181 -10.60 -1.13 -21.26
CA ALA A 181 -12.01 -0.74 -21.18
C ALA A 181 -12.99 -1.92 -21.33
N SER A 182 -12.58 -2.98 -22.03
CA SER A 182 -13.39 -4.19 -22.26
C SER A 182 -13.25 -5.25 -21.17
N ILE A 183 -12.47 -4.99 -20.12
CA ILE A 183 -12.20 -5.95 -19.03
C ILE A 183 -13.12 -5.65 -17.86
N ASN A 184 -13.71 -6.69 -17.28
CA ASN A 184 -14.72 -6.56 -16.24
C ASN A 184 -14.14 -6.59 -14.83
N LEU A 185 -13.09 -7.38 -14.59
CA LEU A 185 -12.48 -7.56 -13.28
C LEU A 185 -10.95 -7.47 -13.37
N PHE A 186 -10.37 -6.64 -12.50
CA PHE A 186 -8.93 -6.53 -12.31
C PHE A 186 -8.56 -6.85 -10.86
N CYS A 187 -7.42 -7.48 -10.65
CA CYS A 187 -6.80 -7.58 -9.35
C CYS A 187 -5.28 -7.37 -9.44
N ALA A 188 -4.67 -6.75 -8.43
CA ALA A 188 -3.23 -6.66 -8.36
C ALA A 188 -2.58 -8.05 -8.24
N ILE A 189 -1.38 -8.21 -8.78
CA ILE A 189 -0.65 -9.47 -8.72
C ILE A 189 -0.06 -9.70 -7.32
N GLU A 190 -0.38 -10.84 -6.71
CA GLU A 190 0.34 -11.36 -5.53
C GLU A 190 1.37 -12.41 -5.96
N ALA A 191 0.89 -13.39 -6.72
CA ALA A 191 1.68 -14.41 -7.39
C ALA A 191 1.07 -14.70 -8.76
N VAL A 192 1.67 -15.61 -9.53
CA VAL A 192 1.06 -16.07 -10.79
C VAL A 192 -0.33 -16.60 -10.46
N CYS A 193 -1.35 -15.92 -10.99
CA CYS A 193 -2.76 -16.22 -10.79
C CYS A 193 -3.28 -16.07 -9.36
N SER A 194 -2.60 -15.35 -8.48
CA SER A 194 -3.11 -15.02 -7.15
C SER A 194 -3.33 -13.51 -7.06
N CYS A 195 -4.47 -13.13 -6.50
CA CYS A 195 -4.90 -11.76 -6.39
C CYS A 195 -4.46 -11.16 -5.06
N ASN A 196 -3.86 -9.98 -5.15
CA ASN A 196 -3.64 -9.13 -4.00
C ASN A 196 -4.90 -8.26 -3.76
N GLY A 197 -5.44 -8.31 -2.54
CA GLY A 197 -6.67 -7.59 -2.17
C GLY A 197 -6.51 -6.08 -2.03
N GLY A 198 -5.27 -5.57 -2.03
CA GLY A 198 -4.97 -4.15 -1.90
C GLY A 198 -5.32 -3.31 -3.13
N PHE A 199 -5.58 -3.96 -4.27
CA PHE A 199 -6.25 -3.33 -5.41
C PHE A 199 -7.11 -4.35 -6.15
N MET A 200 -8.40 -4.04 -6.23
CA MET A 200 -9.33 -4.72 -7.10
C MET A 200 -10.24 -3.70 -7.78
N TYR A 201 -10.53 -3.92 -9.05
CA TYR A 201 -11.39 -3.02 -9.79
C TYR A 201 -12.37 -3.82 -10.64
N VAL A 202 -13.66 -3.53 -10.46
CA VAL A 202 -14.73 -4.11 -11.24
C VAL A 202 -15.41 -3.02 -12.05
N GLN A 203 -15.62 -3.28 -13.34
CA GLN A 203 -16.32 -2.35 -14.22
C GLN A 203 -17.20 -3.06 -15.23
N ASN A 204 -18.30 -2.40 -15.60
CA ASN A 204 -19.24 -2.89 -16.61
C ASN A 204 -19.68 -4.35 -16.36
N ALA A 205 -19.67 -4.79 -15.09
CA ALA A 205 -20.00 -6.14 -14.71
C ALA A 205 -21.52 -6.31 -14.69
N ARG A 206 -21.98 -7.48 -15.10
CA ARG A 206 -23.40 -7.80 -15.04
C ARG A 206 -23.83 -8.08 -13.60
N PRO A 207 -25.05 -7.68 -13.18
CA PRO A 207 -25.56 -7.98 -11.85
C PRO A 207 -25.59 -9.47 -11.48
N ASP A 208 -25.74 -10.33 -12.49
CA ASP A 208 -25.76 -11.79 -12.44
C ASP A 208 -24.47 -12.43 -13.03
N GLY A 209 -23.47 -11.62 -13.34
CA GLY A 209 -22.22 -12.06 -13.97
C GLY A 209 -21.21 -12.65 -12.99
N PRO A 210 -20.15 -13.29 -13.50
CA PRO A 210 -19.11 -13.88 -12.67
C PRO A 210 -18.31 -12.85 -11.86
N SER A 211 -18.07 -11.63 -12.35
CA SER A 211 -17.31 -10.61 -11.58
C SER A 211 -18.07 -10.19 -10.32
N THR A 212 -19.39 -10.02 -10.41
CA THR A 212 -20.23 -9.69 -9.23
C THR A 212 -20.38 -10.91 -8.32
N TRP A 213 -20.44 -12.11 -8.88
CA TRP A 213 -20.45 -13.36 -8.11
C TRP A 213 -19.19 -13.53 -7.25
N VAL A 214 -18.01 -13.15 -7.75
CA VAL A 214 -16.76 -13.22 -6.97
C VAL A 214 -16.92 -12.52 -5.62
N PHE A 215 -17.42 -11.28 -5.62
CA PHE A 215 -17.61 -10.51 -4.38
C PHE A 215 -18.75 -11.02 -3.51
N LYS A 216 -19.82 -11.54 -4.13
CA LYS A 216 -20.82 -12.31 -3.37
C LYS A 216 -20.12 -13.44 -2.64
N GLN A 217 -19.33 -14.26 -3.31
CA GLN A 217 -18.74 -15.46 -2.73
C GLN A 217 -17.74 -15.16 -1.62
N ILE A 218 -16.86 -14.17 -1.82
CA ILE A 218 -15.91 -13.70 -0.79
C ILE A 218 -16.64 -13.31 0.50
N THR A 219 -17.82 -12.73 0.38
CA THR A 219 -18.66 -12.32 1.51
C THR A 219 -19.47 -13.48 2.08
N ASP A 220 -20.08 -14.29 1.22
CA ASP A 220 -21.07 -15.30 1.58
C ASP A 220 -20.43 -16.46 2.36
N VAL A 221 -19.25 -16.94 1.96
CA VAL A 221 -18.56 -18.06 2.61
C VAL A 221 -18.32 -17.84 4.11
N PRO A 222 -17.66 -16.75 4.56
CA PRO A 222 -17.47 -16.54 5.99
C PRO A 222 -18.80 -16.37 6.74
N LEU A 223 -19.81 -15.73 6.17
CA LEU A 223 -21.14 -15.63 6.80
C LEU A 223 -21.82 -17.00 6.95
N ARG A 224 -21.57 -17.92 6.02
CA ARG A 224 -22.08 -19.30 6.06
C ARG A 224 -21.40 -20.13 7.14
N TRP A 225 -20.14 -19.84 7.46
CA TRP A 225 -19.46 -20.44 8.63
C TRP A 225 -20.02 -19.93 9.94
N MET A 226 -20.47 -18.67 9.96
CA MET A 226 -21.08 -18.07 11.14
C MET A 226 -22.49 -18.58 11.41
N ASP A 227 -23.23 -18.97 10.37
CA ASP A 227 -24.60 -19.43 10.49
C ASP A 227 -24.78 -20.68 11.36
N ASP A 228 -23.73 -21.48 11.52
CA ASP A 228 -23.72 -22.68 12.36
C ASP A 228 -22.69 -22.64 13.49
N ASP A 229 -22.21 -21.44 13.88
CA ASP A 229 -21.16 -21.24 14.89
C ASP A 229 -19.89 -22.06 14.59
N LEU A 230 -19.43 -22.06 13.34
CA LEU A 230 -18.24 -22.78 12.86
C LEU A 230 -18.30 -24.32 12.98
N LYS A 231 -19.45 -24.89 13.37
CA LYS A 231 -19.61 -26.34 13.61
C LYS A 231 -19.25 -27.17 12.38
N PHE A 232 -19.63 -26.74 11.18
CA PHE A 232 -19.26 -27.45 9.97
C PHE A 232 -17.74 -27.46 9.77
N ILE A 233 -17.07 -26.33 9.98
CA ILE A 233 -15.61 -26.27 9.82
C ILE A 233 -14.92 -27.17 10.85
N ASP A 234 -15.41 -27.26 12.09
CA ASP A 234 -14.86 -28.20 13.09
C ASP A 234 -14.84 -29.65 12.59
N THR A 235 -15.77 -30.04 11.71
CA THR A 235 -15.79 -31.37 11.10
C THR A 235 -14.66 -31.62 10.10
N LEU A 236 -13.98 -30.57 9.62
CA LEU A 236 -12.83 -30.63 8.72
C LEU A 236 -11.51 -30.93 9.46
N GLY A 237 -11.59 -31.30 10.74
CA GLY A 237 -10.51 -31.88 11.54
C GLY A 237 -9.55 -30.88 12.17
N LYS A 238 -9.57 -29.61 11.76
CA LYS A 238 -8.73 -28.56 12.35
C LYS A 238 -9.43 -27.96 13.57
N LYS A 239 -8.99 -28.32 14.78
CA LYS A 239 -9.49 -27.72 16.03
C LYS A 239 -9.18 -26.22 16.04
N HIS A 240 -10.19 -25.37 16.17
CA HIS A 240 -10.06 -23.92 16.03
C HIS A 240 -9.37 -23.23 17.20
N ASN A 241 -8.43 -22.35 16.86
CA ASN A 241 -8.10 -21.14 17.63
C ASN A 241 -8.61 -19.87 16.89
N GLY A 242 -9.67 -20.00 16.08
CA GLY A 242 -10.28 -18.94 15.27
C GLY A 242 -10.69 -19.41 13.87
N VAL A 243 -11.27 -18.50 13.07
CA VAL A 243 -11.70 -18.73 11.69
C VAL A 243 -10.52 -19.27 10.86
N CYS A 244 -10.69 -20.41 10.17
CA CYS A 244 -9.72 -20.88 9.18
C CYS A 244 -9.73 -19.93 7.97
N ASN A 245 -8.68 -19.89 7.15
CA ASN A 245 -8.62 -18.95 6.03
C ASN A 245 -8.77 -17.47 6.46
N LYS A 246 -7.84 -16.98 7.30
CA LYS A 246 -7.95 -15.66 7.94
C LYS A 246 -7.75 -14.47 7.01
N TYR A 247 -7.07 -14.67 5.89
CA TYR A 247 -6.73 -13.60 4.97
C TYR A 247 -7.76 -13.49 3.86
N ASP A 248 -8.24 -12.28 3.60
CA ASP A 248 -9.22 -12.01 2.56
C ASP A 248 -8.75 -12.46 1.17
N GLN A 249 -7.45 -12.32 0.89
CA GLN A 249 -6.82 -12.76 -0.37
C GLN A 249 -7.08 -14.22 -0.72
N SER A 250 -7.13 -15.10 0.28
CA SER A 250 -7.41 -16.51 0.04
C SER A 250 -8.87 -16.76 -0.38
N PHE A 251 -9.82 -15.97 0.12
CA PHE A 251 -11.20 -15.99 -0.39
C PHE A 251 -11.31 -15.41 -1.79
N ILE A 252 -10.54 -14.36 -2.09
CA ILE A 252 -10.47 -13.78 -3.43
C ILE A 252 -9.95 -14.82 -4.41
N ASP A 253 -8.84 -15.49 -4.09
CA ASP A 253 -8.25 -16.55 -4.91
C ASP A 253 -9.25 -17.67 -5.17
N ASP A 254 -9.88 -18.22 -4.12
CA ASP A 254 -10.87 -19.30 -4.27
C ASP A 254 -12.06 -18.87 -5.15
N ALA A 255 -12.56 -17.64 -4.99
CA ALA A 255 -13.66 -17.13 -5.79
C ALA A 255 -13.25 -16.91 -7.26
N VAL A 256 -12.13 -16.22 -7.51
CA VAL A 256 -11.63 -15.98 -8.87
C VAL A 256 -11.30 -17.30 -9.57
N TRP A 257 -10.62 -18.22 -8.90
CA TRP A 257 -10.31 -19.55 -9.43
C TRP A 257 -11.55 -20.37 -9.73
N SER A 258 -12.59 -20.26 -8.91
CA SER A 258 -13.88 -20.88 -9.22
C SER A 258 -14.46 -20.36 -10.53
N THR A 259 -14.42 -19.05 -10.76
CA THR A 259 -14.91 -18.47 -12.03
C THR A 259 -14.03 -18.79 -13.22
N LEU A 260 -12.71 -18.91 -13.04
CA LEU A 260 -11.78 -19.34 -14.08
C LEU A 260 -11.99 -20.81 -14.44
N ALA A 261 -12.21 -21.67 -13.44
CA ALA A 261 -12.51 -23.09 -13.62
C ALA A 261 -13.91 -23.31 -14.22
N GLY A 262 -14.83 -22.37 -13.98
CA GLY A 262 -16.25 -22.52 -14.27
C GLY A 262 -16.97 -23.42 -13.25
N GLN A 263 -16.35 -23.71 -12.10
CA GLN A 263 -16.83 -24.63 -11.07
C GLN A 263 -16.42 -24.13 -9.70
N ILE A 264 -17.29 -24.29 -8.70
CA ILE A 264 -16.95 -23.92 -7.32
C ILE A 264 -15.87 -24.84 -6.76
N ILE A 265 -14.72 -24.26 -6.40
CA ILE A 265 -13.57 -24.93 -5.79
C ILE A 265 -12.97 -24.05 -4.69
N TYR A 266 -12.30 -24.67 -3.71
CA TYR A 266 -11.69 -23.95 -2.59
C TYR A 266 -10.29 -24.43 -2.24
N PRO A 267 -9.32 -24.42 -3.16
CA PRO A 267 -7.96 -24.87 -2.86
C PRO A 267 -7.31 -24.15 -1.67
N LYS A 268 -7.53 -22.84 -1.47
CA LYS A 268 -7.03 -22.12 -0.28
C LYS A 268 -7.80 -22.53 0.96
N GLY A 269 -9.13 -22.58 0.90
CA GLY A 269 -9.93 -23.05 2.02
C GLY A 269 -9.62 -24.51 2.42
N VAL A 270 -9.34 -25.41 1.48
CA VAL A 270 -8.83 -26.78 1.77
C VAL A 270 -7.46 -26.70 2.45
N SER A 271 -6.54 -25.91 1.89
CA SER A 271 -5.22 -25.68 2.48
C SER A 271 -5.31 -25.17 3.93
N ASP A 272 -6.24 -24.26 4.20
CA ASP A 272 -6.27 -23.52 5.45
C ASP A 272 -7.22 -24.12 6.49
N CYS A 273 -8.25 -24.84 6.07
CA CYS A 273 -9.32 -25.37 6.94
C CYS A 273 -9.22 -26.87 7.20
N TRP A 274 -8.67 -27.67 6.27
CA TRP A 274 -8.50 -29.10 6.54
C TRP A 274 -7.33 -29.33 7.51
N ALA A 275 -7.50 -30.28 8.43
CA ALA A 275 -6.42 -30.71 9.30
C ALA A 275 -5.20 -31.22 8.52
N GLU A 276 -4.04 -31.18 9.17
CA GLU A 276 -2.83 -31.78 8.63
C GLU A 276 -2.95 -33.31 8.54
N PRO A 277 -2.17 -33.96 7.67
CA PRO A 277 -2.14 -35.41 7.55
C PRO A 277 -1.98 -36.10 8.92
N PRO A 278 -2.69 -37.21 9.18
CA PRO A 278 -3.37 -38.07 8.19
C PRO A 278 -4.85 -37.74 7.94
N PHE A 279 -5.33 -36.49 8.10
CA PHE A 279 -6.73 -36.15 7.82
C PHE A 279 -7.15 -36.47 6.38
N THR A 280 -8.29 -37.17 6.25
CA THR A 280 -8.98 -37.39 4.97
C THR A 280 -10.46 -37.14 5.15
N GLN A 281 -11.10 -36.62 4.11
CA GLN A 281 -12.55 -36.51 4.03
C GLN A 281 -13.03 -37.47 2.96
N GLY A 282 -13.84 -38.46 3.34
CA GLY A 282 -14.31 -39.55 2.45
C GLY A 282 -13.21 -40.21 1.62
N GLY A 283 -12.02 -40.39 2.20
CA GLY A 283 -10.86 -41.02 1.54
C GLY A 283 -10.00 -40.08 0.68
N VAL A 284 -10.37 -38.81 0.51
CA VAL A 284 -9.57 -37.80 -0.21
C VAL A 284 -8.65 -37.09 0.77
N THR A 285 -7.35 -37.01 0.44
CA THR A 285 -6.36 -36.25 1.22
C THR A 285 -6.36 -34.78 0.83
N LYS A 286 -5.91 -33.91 1.74
CA LYS A 286 -5.69 -32.48 1.49
C LYS A 286 -4.83 -32.23 0.24
N GLN A 287 -3.75 -33.00 0.08
CA GLN A 287 -2.83 -32.89 -1.06
C GLN A 287 -3.51 -33.30 -2.37
N GLN A 288 -4.33 -34.35 -2.35
CA GLN A 288 -5.05 -34.80 -3.53
C GLN A 288 -6.08 -33.76 -3.97
N ALA A 289 -6.87 -33.23 -3.03
CA ALA A 289 -7.85 -32.18 -3.33
C ALA A 289 -7.19 -30.91 -3.88
N ALA A 290 -6.11 -30.45 -3.25
CA ALA A 290 -5.36 -29.29 -3.72
C ALA A 290 -4.78 -29.49 -5.13
N LYS A 291 -4.20 -30.67 -5.41
CA LYS A 291 -3.68 -31.02 -6.73
C LYS A 291 -4.79 -31.05 -7.79
N ASN A 292 -5.93 -31.69 -7.50
CA ASN A 292 -7.05 -31.76 -8.44
C ASN A 292 -7.64 -30.38 -8.75
N ALA A 293 -7.75 -29.51 -7.73
CA ALA A 293 -8.17 -28.14 -7.93
C ALA A 293 -7.18 -27.37 -8.82
N GLN A 294 -5.87 -27.50 -8.61
CA GLN A 294 -4.84 -26.91 -9.47
C GLN A 294 -4.92 -27.43 -10.91
N ASP A 295 -5.08 -28.76 -11.08
CA ASP A 295 -5.23 -29.42 -12.37
C ASP A 295 -6.50 -28.99 -13.12
N LEU A 296 -7.53 -28.49 -12.41
CA LEU A 296 -8.75 -27.95 -12.99
C LEU A 296 -8.59 -26.46 -13.36
N ILE A 297 -7.96 -25.67 -12.49
CA ILE A 297 -7.72 -24.23 -12.72
C ILE A 297 -6.86 -24.03 -13.96
N GLN A 298 -5.74 -24.77 -14.09
CA GLN A 298 -4.78 -24.69 -15.21
C GLN A 298 -4.47 -23.25 -15.61
N CYS A 299 -4.07 -22.44 -14.64
CA CYS A 299 -4.08 -21.00 -14.84
C CYS A 299 -3.13 -20.54 -15.96
N ASP A 300 -1.98 -21.21 -16.10
CA ASP A 300 -1.02 -21.05 -17.19
C ASP A 300 -1.62 -21.28 -18.58
N LYS A 301 -2.66 -22.12 -18.68
CA LYS A 301 -3.36 -22.44 -19.93
C LYS A 301 -4.58 -21.57 -20.16
N ARG A 302 -5.28 -21.15 -19.09
CA ARG A 302 -6.50 -20.34 -19.17
C ARG A 302 -6.20 -18.84 -19.25
N MET A 303 -5.05 -18.41 -18.74
CA MET A 303 -4.61 -17.03 -18.85
C MET A 303 -3.67 -16.87 -20.04
N ARG A 304 -3.90 -15.83 -20.84
CA ARG A 304 -3.04 -15.43 -21.95
C ARG A 304 -2.43 -14.07 -21.68
N PHE A 305 -1.19 -13.90 -22.10
CA PHE A 305 -0.56 -12.59 -22.07
C PHE A 305 -1.05 -11.73 -23.24
N MET A 306 -1.41 -10.49 -22.97
CA MET A 306 -1.70 -9.47 -23.98
C MET A 306 -0.77 -8.30 -23.78
N HIS A 307 -0.06 -7.93 -24.85
CA HIS A 307 0.77 -6.74 -24.84
C HIS A 307 -0.09 -5.48 -24.73
N VAL A 308 0.28 -4.58 -23.83
CA VAL A 308 -0.34 -3.28 -23.67
C VAL A 308 0.76 -2.24 -23.64
N PRO A 309 0.76 -1.27 -24.58
CA PRO A 309 1.83 -0.29 -24.64
C PRO A 309 1.84 0.56 -23.38
N ILE A 310 3.02 0.74 -22.79
CA ILE A 310 3.23 1.76 -21.76
C ILE A 310 3.13 3.17 -22.37
N PRO A 311 2.77 4.18 -21.56
CA PRO A 311 2.83 5.58 -21.97
C PRO A 311 4.20 5.95 -22.57
N ARG A 312 4.19 6.58 -23.76
CA ARG A 312 5.43 6.93 -24.47
C ARG A 312 6.28 7.92 -23.68
N GLU A 313 5.63 8.77 -22.89
CA GLU A 313 6.25 9.77 -22.02
C GLU A 313 7.12 9.17 -20.92
N TRP A 314 6.97 7.88 -20.61
CA TRP A 314 7.79 7.20 -19.61
C TRP A 314 9.11 6.65 -20.17
N GLY A 315 9.33 6.79 -21.48
CA GLY A 315 10.57 6.35 -22.12
C GLY A 315 10.75 4.83 -22.20
N PRO A 316 11.83 4.37 -22.85
CA PRO A 316 12.11 2.95 -23.07
C PRO A 316 12.59 2.22 -21.80
N GLU A 317 13.00 2.94 -20.76
CA GLU A 317 13.61 2.37 -19.56
C GLU A 317 12.66 1.44 -18.78
N ILE A 318 11.35 1.67 -18.85
CA ILE A 318 10.35 0.76 -18.26
C ILE A 318 10.27 -0.58 -18.98
N ALA A 319 10.45 -0.59 -20.30
CA ALA A 319 10.32 -1.80 -21.11
C ALA A 319 11.47 -2.79 -20.91
N LEU A 320 12.53 -2.41 -20.17
CA LEU A 320 13.72 -3.23 -19.97
C LEU A 320 13.55 -4.31 -18.90
N ASP A 321 12.61 -4.15 -17.96
CA ASP A 321 12.47 -5.08 -16.84
C ASP A 321 11.38 -6.13 -17.04
N GLU A 322 10.29 -5.80 -17.74
CA GLU A 322 9.14 -6.70 -17.98
C GLU A 322 8.42 -6.34 -19.28
N GLU A 323 7.87 -7.36 -19.95
CA GLU A 323 6.97 -7.12 -21.07
C GLU A 323 5.73 -6.37 -20.58
N PRO A 324 5.43 -5.19 -21.12
CA PRO A 324 4.26 -4.44 -20.68
C PRO A 324 3.00 -5.11 -21.23
N GLY A 325 2.08 -5.44 -20.35
CA GLY A 325 0.88 -6.16 -20.75
C GLY A 325 -0.12 -6.44 -19.64
N LEU A 326 -0.94 -7.46 -19.87
CA LEU A 326 -1.97 -8.00 -18.99
C LEU A 326 -1.92 -9.52 -19.07
N LEU A 327 -2.12 -10.21 -17.95
CA LEU A 327 -2.56 -11.60 -17.99
C LEU A 327 -4.09 -11.59 -18.02
N LEU A 328 -4.69 -12.21 -19.03
CA LEU A 328 -6.13 -12.19 -19.27
C LEU A 328 -6.71 -13.60 -19.22
N GLY A 329 -7.79 -13.79 -18.48
CA GLY A 329 -8.58 -15.03 -18.49
C GLY A 329 -10.05 -14.74 -18.71
N ASN A 330 -10.73 -15.60 -19.48
CA ASN A 330 -12.19 -15.57 -19.50
C ASN A 330 -12.70 -16.22 -18.22
N ILE A 331 -13.65 -15.57 -17.56
CA ILE A 331 -14.32 -16.07 -16.36
C ILE A 331 -15.78 -16.34 -16.68
N THR A 332 -16.32 -17.39 -16.07
CA THR A 332 -17.73 -17.77 -16.20
C THR A 332 -18.35 -17.98 -14.84
N GLN A 333 -19.67 -17.82 -14.76
CA GLN A 333 -20.41 -18.11 -13.54
C GLN A 333 -20.20 -19.59 -13.15
N PRO A 334 -19.63 -19.88 -11.97
CA PRO A 334 -19.41 -21.27 -11.59
C PRO A 334 -20.74 -21.95 -11.24
N HIS A 335 -20.89 -23.18 -11.73
CA HIS A 335 -22.01 -24.04 -11.37
C HIS A 335 -21.81 -24.62 -9.97
N ALA A 336 -22.89 -24.66 -9.17
CA ALA A 336 -22.82 -25.02 -7.75
C ALA A 336 -23.16 -26.50 -7.46
N LYS A 337 -23.32 -27.35 -8.47
CA LYS A 337 -23.74 -28.74 -8.25
C LYS A 337 -22.59 -29.57 -7.67
N GLY A 338 -22.83 -30.06 -6.45
CA GLY A 338 -22.18 -31.27 -5.92
C GLY A 338 -20.94 -31.06 -5.06
N TYR A 339 -20.31 -29.87 -5.04
CA TYR A 339 -19.08 -29.60 -4.27
C TYR A 339 -18.17 -30.83 -4.19
N PRO A 340 -17.57 -31.26 -5.31
CA PRO A 340 -16.99 -32.58 -5.38
C PRO A 340 -15.89 -32.76 -4.35
N LEU A 341 -15.91 -33.90 -3.67
CA LEU A 341 -15.02 -34.17 -2.56
C LEU A 341 -13.56 -34.22 -3.01
N GLU A 342 -13.31 -34.71 -4.22
CA GLU A 342 -12.02 -34.73 -4.90
C GLU A 342 -11.47 -33.33 -5.20
N LEU A 343 -12.30 -32.28 -5.12
CA LEU A 343 -11.92 -30.86 -5.26
C LEU A 343 -11.97 -30.10 -3.93
N GLY A 344 -12.17 -30.78 -2.81
CA GLY A 344 -12.20 -30.18 -1.48
C GLY A 344 -13.55 -30.15 -0.79
N GLY A 345 -14.63 -30.61 -1.45
CA GLY A 345 -15.94 -30.67 -0.81
C GLY A 345 -16.56 -29.30 -0.53
N ARG A 346 -17.61 -29.30 0.30
CA ARG A 346 -18.16 -28.08 0.88
C ARG A 346 -17.25 -27.57 1.98
N LEU A 347 -17.16 -26.24 2.10
CA LEU A 347 -16.56 -25.58 3.25
C LEU A 347 -17.59 -25.04 4.24
N TYR A 348 -18.88 -25.24 4.03
CA TYR A 348 -19.92 -24.72 4.92
C TYR A 348 -21.15 -25.63 4.93
N ALA A 349 -21.97 -25.48 5.97
CA ALA A 349 -23.26 -26.13 6.08
C ALA A 349 -24.17 -25.79 4.89
N GLU A 350 -25.03 -26.74 4.51
CA GLU A 350 -25.95 -26.55 3.37
C GLU A 350 -26.97 -25.44 3.61
N GLN A 351 -27.53 -25.39 4.82
CA GLN A 351 -28.62 -24.49 5.16
C GLN A 351 -28.11 -23.09 5.50
N ARG A 352 -28.75 -22.07 4.92
CA ARG A 352 -28.43 -20.66 5.23
C ARG A 352 -29.03 -20.32 6.58
N GLY A 353 -28.26 -19.64 7.41
CA GLY A 353 -28.71 -19.11 8.68
C GLY A 353 -28.97 -17.62 8.62
N LYS A 354 -28.90 -17.00 9.80
CA LYS A 354 -29.24 -15.59 10.01
C LYS A 354 -28.31 -14.63 9.25
N TYR A 355 -27.00 -14.89 9.26
CA TYR A 355 -26.00 -13.95 8.76
C TYR A 355 -25.95 -13.96 7.24
N SER A 356 -25.79 -15.13 6.60
CA SER A 356 -25.78 -15.20 5.15
C SER A 356 -27.17 -14.89 4.55
N GLY A 357 -28.25 -15.24 5.25
CA GLY A 357 -29.61 -14.88 4.86
C GLY A 357 -29.84 -13.36 4.83
N ALA A 358 -29.36 -12.62 5.84
CA ALA A 358 -29.44 -11.17 5.89
C ALA A 358 -28.65 -10.51 4.74
N PHE A 359 -27.47 -11.02 4.40
CA PHE A 359 -26.70 -10.53 3.26
C PHE A 359 -27.42 -10.76 1.92
N VAL A 360 -28.00 -11.95 1.72
CA VAL A 360 -28.81 -12.23 0.51
C VAL A 360 -30.03 -11.30 0.42
N ALA A 361 -30.68 -11.00 1.55
CA ALA A 361 -31.78 -10.03 1.59
C ALA A 361 -31.31 -8.64 1.17
N GLN A 362 -30.16 -8.17 1.68
CA GLN A 362 -29.58 -6.88 1.26
C GLN A 362 -29.29 -6.82 -0.25
N LEU A 363 -28.73 -7.89 -0.83
CA LEU A 363 -28.48 -7.96 -2.28
C LEU A 363 -29.76 -7.89 -3.13
N LYS A 364 -30.88 -8.39 -2.60
CA LYS A 364 -32.21 -8.30 -3.24
C LYS A 364 -32.81 -6.91 -3.07
N ASP A 365 -32.71 -6.34 -1.87
CA ASP A 365 -33.26 -5.02 -1.57
C ASP A 365 -32.52 -3.90 -2.33
N ASP A 366 -31.21 -4.02 -2.50
CA ASP A 366 -30.38 -3.04 -3.22
C ASP A 366 -30.73 -2.97 -4.72
N CYS A 367 -31.10 -4.10 -5.32
CA CYS A 367 -31.56 -4.16 -6.70
C CYS A 367 -32.63 -5.25 -6.90
N PRO A 368 -33.92 -4.92 -6.63
CA PRO A 368 -35.03 -5.87 -6.72
C PRO A 368 -35.25 -6.41 -8.14
N ASP A 369 -34.96 -5.60 -9.15
CA ASP A 369 -35.16 -5.93 -10.56
C ASP A 369 -33.92 -6.57 -11.22
N CYS A 370 -32.81 -6.71 -10.49
CA CYS A 370 -31.60 -7.32 -11.03
C CYS A 370 -31.76 -8.84 -11.18
N PRO A 371 -31.30 -9.44 -12.28
CA PRO A 371 -31.28 -10.90 -12.44
C PRO A 371 -30.50 -11.56 -11.29
N TRP A 372 -30.90 -12.77 -10.90
CA TRP A 372 -30.24 -13.54 -9.85
C TRP A 372 -29.32 -14.60 -10.44
N TRP A 373 -28.26 -14.96 -9.72
CA TRP A 373 -27.37 -16.04 -10.16
C TRP A 373 -28.11 -17.38 -10.20
N PRO A 374 -27.93 -18.20 -11.26
CA PRO A 374 -28.60 -19.48 -11.41
C PRO A 374 -27.94 -20.58 -10.58
N GLU A 375 -27.79 -20.37 -9.26
CA GLU A 375 -27.04 -21.30 -8.38
C GLU A 375 -27.63 -22.72 -8.34
N GLU A 376 -28.94 -22.85 -8.56
CA GLU A 376 -29.68 -24.12 -8.50
C GLU A 376 -30.04 -24.68 -9.88
N ALA A 377 -29.64 -24.03 -10.98
CA ALA A 377 -29.98 -24.50 -12.32
C ALA A 377 -29.28 -25.85 -12.64
N PRO A 378 -29.93 -26.75 -13.40
CA PRO A 378 -29.28 -27.92 -13.96
C PRO A 378 -27.98 -27.56 -14.68
N GLU A 379 -26.97 -28.43 -14.62
CA GLU A 379 -25.62 -28.14 -15.13
C GLU A 379 -25.61 -27.74 -16.61
N ASP A 380 -26.39 -28.43 -17.44
CA ASP A 380 -26.47 -28.13 -18.88
C ASP A 380 -27.12 -26.76 -19.13
N GLU A 381 -28.11 -26.37 -18.31
CA GLU A 381 -28.76 -25.06 -18.38
C GLU A 381 -27.83 -23.95 -17.88
N ALA A 382 -27.11 -24.19 -16.78
CA ALA A 382 -26.14 -23.26 -16.22
C ALA A 382 -24.97 -23.03 -17.20
N LYS A 383 -24.48 -24.09 -17.86
CA LYS A 383 -23.45 -24.01 -18.90
C LYS A 383 -23.95 -23.27 -20.14
N ALA A 384 -25.18 -23.53 -20.58
CA ALA A 384 -25.76 -22.87 -21.75
C ALA A 384 -26.03 -21.36 -21.49
N ALA A 385 -26.38 -21.00 -20.25
CA ALA A 385 -26.63 -19.63 -19.83
C ALA A 385 -25.38 -18.91 -19.28
N ALA A 386 -24.20 -19.54 -19.35
CA ALA A 386 -22.99 -19.04 -18.70
C ALA A 386 -22.55 -17.71 -19.31
N ILE A 387 -22.79 -16.63 -18.55
CA ILE A 387 -22.26 -15.31 -18.83
C ILE A 387 -20.73 -15.39 -18.80
N GLN A 388 -20.10 -14.88 -19.85
CA GLN A 388 -18.65 -14.73 -19.92
C GLN A 388 -18.27 -13.28 -19.70
N GLU A 389 -17.28 -13.06 -18.85
CA GLU A 389 -16.63 -11.78 -18.62
C GLU A 389 -15.12 -11.96 -18.67
N VAL A 390 -14.38 -10.85 -18.72
CA VAL A 390 -12.91 -10.89 -18.80
C VAL A 390 -12.31 -10.47 -17.46
N PHE A 391 -11.44 -11.32 -16.94
CA PHE A 391 -10.59 -11.07 -15.79
C PHE A 391 -9.17 -10.73 -16.25
N ALA A 392 -8.53 -9.79 -15.56
CA ALA A 392 -7.16 -9.41 -15.82
C ALA A 392 -6.33 -9.23 -14.56
N ILE A 393 -5.06 -9.62 -14.66
CA ILE A 393 -4.00 -9.19 -13.75
C ILE A 393 -3.15 -8.19 -14.52
N PRO A 394 -3.21 -6.89 -14.19
CA PRO A 394 -2.38 -5.90 -14.83
C PRO A 394 -0.92 -6.09 -14.44
N GLN A 395 -0.02 -5.87 -15.39
CA GLN A 395 1.41 -5.99 -15.14
C GLN A 395 1.92 -4.85 -14.26
N ARG A 396 3.15 -5.02 -13.77
CA ARG A 396 3.69 -4.20 -12.69
C ARG A 396 3.78 -2.71 -13.01
N TRP A 397 3.83 -2.30 -14.28
CA TRP A 397 3.83 -0.87 -14.63
C TRP A 397 2.52 -0.16 -14.24
N PHE A 398 1.39 -0.89 -14.21
CA PHE A 398 0.10 -0.32 -13.82
C PHE A 398 0.00 -0.33 -12.30
N ILE A 399 0.10 -1.50 -11.67
CA ILE A 399 0.16 -1.62 -10.21
C ILE A 399 1.25 -2.59 -9.77
N ALA A 400 2.04 -2.15 -8.80
CA ALA A 400 3.14 -2.94 -8.27
C ALA A 400 3.30 -2.72 -6.77
N THR A 401 3.76 -3.77 -6.11
CA THR A 401 4.20 -3.66 -4.73
C THR A 401 5.49 -2.83 -4.60
N MET A 402 5.71 -2.30 -3.41
CA MET A 402 6.98 -1.69 -3.02
C MET A 402 8.16 -2.62 -3.32
N THR A 403 8.00 -3.91 -2.99
CA THR A 403 9.05 -4.92 -3.17
C THR A 403 9.43 -5.13 -4.63
N SER A 404 8.49 -4.94 -5.55
CA SER A 404 8.69 -5.19 -6.96
C SER A 404 9.17 -3.97 -7.75
N ARG A 405 8.68 -2.75 -7.46
CA ARG A 405 9.05 -1.54 -8.22
C ARG A 405 9.60 -0.37 -7.39
N LEU A 406 9.11 -0.07 -6.19
CA LEU A 406 9.70 1.00 -5.37
C LEU A 406 11.18 0.72 -5.05
N ARG A 407 11.48 -0.51 -4.64
CA ARG A 407 12.87 -0.95 -4.35
C ARG A 407 13.81 -0.80 -5.53
N ARG A 408 13.29 -0.70 -6.77
CA ARG A 408 14.07 -0.51 -8.00
C ARG A 408 14.09 0.95 -8.46
N GLY A 409 13.50 1.87 -7.70
CA GLY A 409 13.52 3.32 -7.97
C GLY A 409 12.41 3.81 -8.91
N TYR A 410 11.49 2.95 -9.35
CA TYR A 410 10.46 3.32 -10.34
C TYR A 410 9.41 4.33 -9.84
N TRP A 411 9.33 4.57 -8.54
CA TRP A 411 8.38 5.51 -7.95
C TRP A 411 8.98 6.91 -7.74
N ALA A 412 10.31 7.03 -7.85
CA ALA A 412 10.97 8.33 -7.76
C ALA A 412 10.90 9.03 -9.12
N PRO A 413 10.66 10.35 -9.16
CA PRO A 413 10.86 11.12 -10.39
C PRO A 413 12.36 11.16 -10.70
N THR A 414 12.83 10.36 -11.65
CA THR A 414 14.26 10.26 -12.00
C THR A 414 14.58 11.08 -13.23
N GLY A 415 15.60 11.95 -13.18
CA GLY A 415 16.14 12.60 -14.38
C GLY A 415 15.16 13.51 -15.14
N GLY A 416 14.12 14.04 -14.46
CA GLY A 416 13.06 14.83 -15.08
C GLY A 416 11.89 14.00 -15.64
N TYR A 417 11.93 12.67 -15.53
CA TYR A 417 10.82 11.80 -15.89
C TYR A 417 9.82 11.65 -14.72
N PRO A 418 8.52 11.52 -15.01
CA PRO A 418 7.53 11.22 -14.00
C PRO A 418 7.75 9.80 -13.44
N PRO A 419 7.17 9.46 -12.28
CA PRO A 419 7.16 8.09 -11.80
C PRO A 419 6.66 7.11 -12.86
N HIS A 420 7.34 5.98 -12.96
CA HIS A 420 7.15 4.95 -13.97
C HIS A 420 6.12 3.92 -13.52
N GLN A 421 4.97 4.39 -13.03
CA GLN A 421 3.97 3.59 -12.34
C GLN A 421 2.62 4.33 -12.41
N VAL A 422 1.48 3.61 -12.44
CA VAL A 422 0.17 4.24 -12.21
C VAL A 422 -0.19 4.23 -10.73
N LEU A 423 -0.15 3.05 -10.10
CA LEU A 423 -0.44 2.82 -8.69
C LEU A 423 0.70 2.07 -8.00
N GLY A 424 1.14 2.53 -6.83
CA GLY A 424 2.08 1.81 -5.98
C GLY A 424 1.38 1.22 -4.76
N HIS A 425 1.64 -0.04 -4.44
CA HIS A 425 1.08 -0.70 -3.25
C HIS A 425 2.18 -0.96 -2.21
N ALA A 426 2.06 -0.45 -0.98
CA ALA A 426 3.03 -0.75 0.07
C ALA A 426 3.13 -2.26 0.32
N HIS A 427 1.96 -2.88 0.39
CA HIS A 427 1.77 -4.28 0.71
C HIS A 427 2.57 -4.70 1.97
N TYR A 428 3.24 -5.84 1.89
CA TYR A 428 4.03 -6.40 2.95
C TYR A 428 5.45 -5.83 2.99
N ILE A 429 5.70 -4.92 3.93
CA ILE A 429 7.05 -4.40 4.23
C ILE A 429 7.60 -5.25 5.40
N ALA A 430 8.32 -6.34 5.13
CA ALA A 430 9.07 -7.05 6.19
C ALA A 430 10.37 -6.30 6.51
N PRO A 431 10.79 -6.21 7.79
CA PRO A 431 10.09 -6.62 9.02
C PRO A 431 9.10 -5.57 9.57
N CYS A 432 8.83 -4.49 8.83
CA CYS A 432 8.12 -3.31 9.31
C CYS A 432 6.74 -3.11 8.69
N GLN A 433 5.85 -4.03 9.06
CA GLN A 433 4.40 -3.97 8.83
C GLN A 433 3.70 -2.77 9.49
N SER A 434 4.43 -1.93 10.20
CA SER A 434 3.91 -0.75 10.88
C SER A 434 3.39 0.31 9.92
N TYR A 435 2.54 1.19 10.47
CA TYR A 435 2.23 2.49 9.91
C TYR A 435 3.40 3.19 9.24
N SER A 436 4.53 3.24 9.93
CA SER A 436 5.67 4.03 9.53
C SER A 436 6.26 3.60 8.20
N GLY A 437 6.33 2.29 7.95
CA GLY A 437 6.78 1.76 6.66
C GLY A 437 5.84 2.20 5.54
N LYS A 438 4.53 2.15 5.79
CA LYS A 438 3.50 2.55 4.81
C LYS A 438 3.51 4.07 4.57
N ALA A 439 3.65 4.88 5.61
CA ALA A 439 3.74 6.34 5.52
C ALA A 439 5.05 6.83 4.88
N ALA A 440 6.17 6.11 5.10
CA ALA A 440 7.48 6.44 4.53
C ALA A 440 7.43 6.53 3.00
N MET A 441 6.60 5.73 2.33
CA MET A 441 6.46 5.79 0.88
C MET A 441 5.93 7.14 0.39
N ARG A 442 4.90 7.69 1.05
CA ARG A 442 4.37 9.01 0.70
C ARG A 442 5.36 10.13 1.01
N LYS A 443 6.15 9.97 2.08
CA LYS A 443 7.23 10.90 2.42
C LYS A 443 8.31 10.88 1.33
N LEU A 444 8.72 9.69 0.89
CA LEU A 444 9.67 9.46 -0.20
C LEU A 444 9.20 10.03 -1.54
N THR A 445 7.91 9.94 -1.84
CA THR A 445 7.33 10.42 -3.10
C THR A 445 6.87 11.87 -3.02
N ASN A 446 7.15 12.56 -1.91
CA ASN A 446 6.73 13.93 -1.64
C ASN A 446 5.21 14.16 -1.79
N THR A 447 4.41 13.14 -1.45
CA THR A 447 2.94 13.20 -1.44
C THR A 447 2.36 13.27 -0.02
N TYR A 448 3.21 13.21 1.01
CA TYR A 448 2.79 13.29 2.40
C TYR A 448 2.44 14.73 2.82
N ASN A 449 1.23 14.93 3.33
CA ASN A 449 0.74 16.20 3.87
C ASN A 449 1.08 16.32 5.36
N TRP A 450 2.17 17.03 5.64
CA TRP A 450 2.65 17.29 7.00
C TRP A 450 1.68 18.10 7.85
N GLU A 451 1.03 19.12 7.28
CA GLU A 451 0.08 19.97 8.03
C GLU A 451 -1.12 19.14 8.51
N LEU A 452 -1.64 18.27 7.65
CA LEU A 452 -2.71 17.34 7.99
C LEU A 452 -2.27 16.34 9.06
N ALA A 453 -1.06 15.80 8.96
CA ALA A 453 -0.49 14.91 9.97
C ALA A 453 -0.34 15.62 11.33
N THR A 454 0.16 16.86 11.35
CA THR A 454 0.31 17.66 12.58
C THR A 454 -1.04 17.96 13.22
N LYS A 455 -2.04 18.38 12.43
CA LYS A 455 -3.41 18.63 12.91
C LYS A 455 -4.01 17.39 13.56
N TYR A 456 -3.88 16.24 12.92
CA TYR A 456 -4.39 14.98 13.46
C TYR A 456 -3.65 14.56 14.72
N ARG A 457 -2.32 14.57 14.68
CA ARG A 457 -1.53 13.97 15.75
C ARG A 457 -1.42 14.82 17.01
N SER A 458 -1.66 16.12 16.93
CA SER A 458 -1.84 16.94 18.14
C SER A 458 -2.99 16.43 19.02
N GLU A 459 -4.04 15.84 18.42
CA GLU A 459 -5.14 15.23 19.19
C GLU A 459 -4.78 13.82 19.67
N ALA A 460 -4.02 13.07 18.87
CA ALA A 460 -3.59 11.70 19.21
C ALA A 460 -2.42 11.64 20.22
N GLN A 461 -1.91 12.78 20.70
CA GLN A 461 -0.68 12.88 21.50
C GLN A 461 0.53 12.20 20.84
N GLN A 462 0.58 12.24 19.52
CA GLN A 462 1.68 11.73 18.71
C GLN A 462 2.30 12.91 17.93
N THR A 463 3.48 12.74 17.34
CA THR A 463 4.04 13.77 16.45
C THR A 463 3.82 13.38 14.99
N ALA A 464 3.74 14.35 14.06
CA ALA A 464 3.73 14.09 12.61
C ALA A 464 4.93 13.24 12.15
N TYR A 465 5.97 13.22 12.97
CA TYR A 465 7.13 12.38 12.80
C TYR A 465 6.87 10.96 13.28
N HIS A 466 7.72 10.09 12.79
CA HIS A 466 7.80 8.70 13.18
C HIS A 466 7.92 8.50 14.70
N CYS A 467 8.62 9.41 15.39
CA CYS A 467 8.77 9.36 16.83
C CYS A 467 7.46 9.75 17.55
N ARG A 468 6.96 8.88 18.44
CA ARG A 468 5.80 9.22 19.29
C ARG A 468 6.11 10.33 20.32
N LYS A 469 7.38 10.69 20.50
CA LYS A 469 7.82 11.77 21.38
C LYS A 469 8.01 13.05 20.58
N GLN A 470 7.70 14.19 21.20
CA GLN A 470 8.04 15.51 20.66
C GLN A 470 9.52 15.56 20.28
N VAL A 471 9.80 15.86 19.01
CA VAL A 471 11.17 16.00 18.52
C VAL A 471 11.68 17.38 18.94
N SER A 472 12.38 17.44 20.07
CA SER A 472 12.95 18.69 20.59
C SER A 472 14.44 18.84 20.25
N ARG A 473 15.16 17.72 20.17
CA ARG A 473 16.60 17.67 19.87
C ARG A 473 16.89 16.52 18.93
N VAL A 474 17.60 16.82 17.87
CA VAL A 474 18.00 15.83 16.86
C VAL A 474 19.49 15.52 16.93
N LEU A 475 19.85 14.40 16.32
CA LEU A 475 21.19 13.89 16.11
C LEU A 475 21.30 13.42 14.66
N ALA A 476 21.98 14.17 13.79
CA ALA A 476 22.07 13.91 12.36
C ALA A 476 23.52 13.93 11.86
N LEU A 477 23.92 13.03 10.95
CA LEU A 477 25.29 12.98 10.43
C LEU A 477 25.73 14.34 9.86
N SER A 478 27.00 14.70 10.08
CA SER A 478 27.54 15.98 9.67
C SER A 478 27.57 15.97 8.15
N PRO A 479 27.21 17.08 7.47
CA PRO A 479 27.31 17.17 6.02
C PRO A 479 28.71 16.83 5.49
N ASN A 480 29.74 16.96 6.34
CA ASN A 480 31.13 16.64 6.01
C ASN A 480 31.45 15.13 6.06
N VAL A 481 30.56 14.29 6.63
CA VAL A 481 30.70 12.83 6.62
C VAL A 481 30.30 12.34 5.24
N ASN A 482 31.29 12.07 4.41
CA ASN A 482 31.05 11.51 3.08
C ASN A 482 30.74 10.02 3.16
N LEU A 483 29.46 9.68 3.31
CA LEU A 483 29.00 8.29 3.33
C LEU A 483 29.38 7.52 2.05
N ALA A 484 29.66 8.17 0.92
CA ALA A 484 30.11 7.50 -0.29
C ALA A 484 31.49 6.82 -0.12
N GLN A 485 32.28 7.21 0.90
CA GLN A 485 33.57 6.60 1.20
C GLN A 485 33.48 5.30 2.01
N VAL A 486 32.32 5.01 2.60
CA VAL A 486 32.10 3.79 3.38
C VAL A 486 32.22 2.57 2.46
N ARG A 487 33.05 1.61 2.86
CA ARG A 487 33.58 0.58 1.96
C ARG A 487 32.86 -0.74 2.05
N SER A 488 32.10 -0.96 3.11
CA SER A 488 31.31 -2.18 3.30
C SER A 488 30.01 -1.92 4.04
N TYR A 489 29.11 -2.90 3.99
CA TYR A 489 27.88 -2.87 4.76
C TYR A 489 28.16 -2.87 6.27
N GLU A 490 29.18 -3.60 6.72
CA GLU A 490 29.60 -3.65 8.12
C GLU A 490 30.03 -2.27 8.62
N GLU A 491 30.77 -1.52 7.80
CA GLU A 491 31.20 -0.16 8.13
C GLU A 491 29.99 0.79 8.20
N LEU A 492 29.05 0.72 7.23
CA LEU A 492 27.81 1.49 7.29
C LEU A 492 26.99 1.14 8.54
N HIS A 493 26.85 -0.15 8.83
CA HIS A 493 26.13 -0.63 10.00
C HIS A 493 26.77 -0.10 11.29
N GLN A 494 28.10 -0.06 11.38
CA GLN A 494 28.79 0.50 12.54
C GLN A 494 28.54 2.01 12.68
N VAL A 495 28.54 2.77 11.59
CA VAL A 495 28.17 4.20 11.60
C VAL A 495 26.74 4.38 12.11
N LEU A 496 25.78 3.64 11.58
CA LEU A 496 24.38 3.72 11.99
C LEU A 496 24.16 3.24 13.43
N ALA A 497 24.84 2.18 13.86
CA ALA A 497 24.79 1.67 15.22
C ALA A 497 25.40 2.66 16.22
N GLY A 498 26.51 3.30 15.86
CA GLY A 498 27.12 4.37 16.66
C GLY A 498 26.19 5.57 16.78
N LEU A 499 25.58 6.00 15.68
CA LEU A 499 24.57 7.06 15.68
C LEU A 499 23.38 6.71 16.58
N ALA A 500 22.86 5.48 16.49
CA ALA A 500 21.77 5.01 17.33
C ALA A 500 22.16 4.96 18.81
N GLN A 501 23.34 4.42 19.14
CA GLN A 501 23.84 4.34 20.52
C GLN A 501 23.95 5.74 21.14
N VAL A 502 24.55 6.68 20.41
CA VAL A 502 24.64 8.08 20.83
C VAL A 502 23.27 8.71 21.02
N SER A 503 22.32 8.44 20.12
CA SER A 503 20.95 8.97 20.23
C SER A 503 20.30 8.56 21.55
N MET A 504 20.46 7.30 21.92
CA MET A 504 19.94 6.73 23.16
C MET A 504 20.62 7.34 24.38
N LEU A 505 21.95 7.44 24.34
CA LEU A 505 22.77 7.98 25.43
C LEU A 505 22.51 9.47 25.69
N THR A 506 22.25 10.24 24.64
CA THR A 506 22.03 11.68 24.73
C THR A 506 20.56 12.09 24.79
N GLY A 507 19.64 11.12 24.73
CA GLY A 507 18.20 11.34 24.71
C GLY A 507 17.69 12.09 23.46
N ARG A 508 18.41 12.00 22.33
CA ARG A 508 18.11 12.75 21.10
C ARG A 508 17.44 11.87 20.06
N THR A 509 16.64 12.50 19.21
CA THR A 509 16.06 11.87 18.04
C THR A 509 17.12 11.72 16.95
N MET A 510 17.53 10.49 16.67
CA MET A 510 18.40 10.19 15.54
C MET A 510 17.71 10.58 14.22
N VAL A 511 18.45 11.23 13.33
CA VAL A 511 18.08 11.41 11.92
C VAL A 511 18.78 10.32 11.14
N VAL A 512 18.01 9.45 10.51
CA VAL A 512 18.54 8.44 9.60
C VAL A 512 19.08 9.16 8.36
N PRO A 513 20.38 9.09 8.07
CA PRO A 513 20.96 9.79 6.92
C PRO A 513 20.48 9.16 5.62
N ASP A 514 20.40 9.98 4.57
CA ASP A 514 20.28 9.45 3.21
C ASP A 514 21.56 8.72 2.83
N ILE A 515 21.41 7.50 2.31
CA ILE A 515 22.53 6.66 1.91
C ILE A 515 22.86 6.95 0.44
N PRO A 516 24.08 7.41 0.11
CA PRO A 516 24.45 7.71 -1.28
C PRO A 516 24.41 6.46 -2.14
N CYS A 517 23.89 6.59 -3.36
CA CYS A 517 23.80 5.43 -4.26
C CYS A 517 25.14 5.00 -4.83
N GLU A 518 26.10 5.93 -4.88
CA GLU A 518 27.46 5.72 -5.36
C GLU A 518 28.37 4.92 -4.41
N MET A 519 27.88 4.47 -3.25
CA MET A 519 28.69 3.68 -2.32
C MET A 519 29.17 2.39 -2.98
N LYS A 520 30.48 2.17 -2.92
CA LYS A 520 31.15 1.09 -3.67
C LYS A 520 30.60 -0.30 -3.35
N PHE A 521 30.36 -0.64 -2.07
CA PHE A 521 29.87 -1.98 -1.74
C PHE A 521 28.44 -2.21 -2.20
N ILE A 522 27.62 -1.16 -2.32
CA ILE A 522 26.28 -1.27 -2.87
C ILE A 522 26.37 -1.65 -4.36
N HIS A 523 27.26 -1.00 -5.11
CA HIS A 523 27.58 -1.38 -6.48
C HIS A 523 28.20 -2.78 -6.59
N ASP A 524 29.12 -3.15 -5.68
CA ASP A 524 29.76 -4.47 -5.70
C ASP A 524 28.76 -5.59 -5.37
N MET A 525 27.82 -5.37 -4.45
CA MET A 525 26.73 -6.30 -4.15
C MET A 525 25.79 -6.46 -5.36
N TYR A 526 25.49 -5.36 -6.05
CA TYR A 526 24.73 -5.35 -7.29
C TYR A 526 25.40 -6.21 -8.38
N HIS A 527 26.71 -6.07 -8.58
CA HIS A 527 27.45 -6.79 -9.61
C HIS A 527 27.73 -8.27 -9.28
N LYS A 528 27.83 -8.64 -7.99
CA LYS A 528 28.18 -10.02 -7.58
C LYS A 528 26.99 -10.98 -7.52
N GLY A 529 25.75 -10.50 -7.68
CA GLY A 529 24.56 -11.36 -7.69
C GLY A 529 24.39 -12.20 -6.42
N CYS A 530 24.92 -11.74 -5.27
CA CYS A 530 24.91 -12.50 -4.02
C CYS A 530 23.47 -12.67 -3.49
N TYR A 531 22.89 -13.83 -3.79
CA TYR A 531 21.73 -14.40 -3.11
C TYR A 531 22.09 -15.78 -2.60
N THR A 532 22.14 -16.00 -1.28
CA THR A 532 21.91 -17.33 -0.72
C THR A 532 21.31 -17.27 0.69
N ASN A 533 20.19 -17.98 0.82
CA ASN A 533 19.57 -18.57 2.00
C ASN A 533 20.49 -18.81 3.23
N ALA A 534 20.72 -17.79 4.07
CA ALA A 534 21.22 -18.01 5.42
C ALA A 534 20.12 -17.67 6.44
N THR A 535 19.56 -18.72 6.99
CA THR A 535 18.60 -18.78 8.09
C THR A 535 19.10 -18.07 9.35
N GLY A 536 18.23 -17.23 9.95
CA GLY A 536 18.17 -17.00 11.40
C GLY A 536 19.19 -16.04 12.02
N GLY A 537 18.80 -14.77 12.17
CA GLY A 537 19.48 -13.79 13.04
C GLY A 537 19.41 -12.38 12.47
N MET A 538 18.63 -11.49 13.10
CA MET A 538 18.38 -10.09 12.71
C MET A 538 18.29 -9.81 11.20
N VAL A 539 17.04 -9.86 10.73
CA VAL A 539 16.57 -9.80 9.34
C VAL A 539 16.88 -8.44 8.67
N LEU A 540 18.14 -8.21 8.31
CA LEU A 540 18.56 -7.24 7.28
C LEU A 540 19.23 -7.95 6.07
N GLY A 541 19.45 -9.27 6.16
CA GLY A 541 19.94 -10.11 5.06
C GLY A 541 18.91 -10.43 3.97
N TRP A 542 17.69 -9.91 4.07
CA TRP A 542 16.68 -10.03 3.03
C TRP A 542 16.63 -8.73 2.24
N HIS A 543 17.21 -8.79 1.04
CA HIS A 543 17.09 -7.84 -0.07
C HIS A 543 18.02 -6.63 -0.03
N PHE A 544 19.15 -6.75 -0.72
CA PHE A 544 19.80 -5.62 -1.38
C PHE A 544 20.02 -6.01 -2.82
N VAL A 545 19.02 -5.81 -3.68
CA VAL A 545 19.17 -6.10 -5.11
C VAL A 545 18.30 -5.18 -5.94
N PRO A 546 18.92 -4.38 -6.82
CA PRO A 546 18.47 -4.29 -8.18
C PRO A 546 19.15 -5.44 -8.96
N LYS A 547 18.36 -6.37 -9.48
CA LYS A 547 18.81 -7.31 -10.51
C LYS A 547 18.28 -6.65 -11.76
N LEU A 548 18.98 -5.66 -12.29
CA LEU A 548 18.65 -5.25 -13.64
C LEU A 548 19.31 -6.28 -14.55
N LEU A 549 18.48 -6.89 -15.39
CA LEU A 549 18.93 -7.47 -16.65
C LEU A 549 19.23 -6.34 -17.65
N THR A 550 19.65 -5.15 -17.20
CA THR A 550 20.03 -4.08 -18.11
C THR A 550 21.41 -4.39 -18.70
N PRO A 551 21.62 -4.04 -19.98
CA PRO A 551 22.95 -3.99 -20.54
C PRO A 551 23.87 -3.16 -19.63
N PRO A 552 25.18 -3.44 -19.56
CA PRO A 552 26.16 -2.70 -18.77
C PRO A 552 26.17 -1.17 -18.97
N SER A 553 25.47 -0.67 -19.99
CA SER A 553 25.36 0.75 -20.36
C SER A 553 24.29 1.55 -19.60
N VAL A 554 23.37 0.92 -18.85
CA VAL A 554 22.32 1.64 -18.11
C VAL A 554 22.67 1.69 -16.63
N GLN A 555 23.09 2.86 -16.15
CA GLN A 555 23.36 3.06 -14.72
C GLN A 555 22.05 2.90 -13.91
N PRO A 556 22.06 2.18 -12.78
CA PRO A 556 20.89 2.10 -11.93
C PRO A 556 20.49 3.49 -11.41
N PRO A 557 19.19 3.80 -11.29
CA PRO A 557 18.74 5.07 -10.78
C PRO A 557 19.18 5.26 -9.33
N LYS A 558 19.79 6.42 -9.04
CA LYS A 558 20.32 6.85 -7.73
C LYS A 558 19.27 7.02 -6.61
N TYR A 559 18.08 6.46 -6.73
CA TYR A 559 16.99 6.65 -5.75
C TYR A 559 16.39 5.31 -5.26
N SER A 560 16.69 4.21 -5.95
CA SER A 560 16.30 2.84 -5.58
C SER A 560 16.80 2.45 -4.19
N LEU A 561 18.03 2.84 -3.86
CA LEU A 561 18.69 2.47 -2.61
C LEU A 561 18.18 3.31 -1.43
N THR A 562 17.99 4.61 -1.64
CA THR A 562 17.40 5.53 -0.64
C THR A 562 16.05 5.03 -0.14
N ALA A 563 15.18 4.54 -1.03
CA ALA A 563 13.88 3.99 -0.65
C ALA A 563 14.01 2.74 0.24
N MET A 564 14.92 1.80 -0.09
CA MET A 564 15.16 0.60 0.72
C MET A 564 15.68 0.93 2.11
N TYR A 565 16.58 1.91 2.21
CA TYR A 565 17.14 2.33 3.48
C TYR A 565 16.16 3.13 4.33
N MET A 566 15.29 3.96 3.76
CA MET A 566 14.20 4.56 4.55
C MET A 566 13.23 3.50 5.06
N LEU A 567 12.95 2.46 4.27
CA LEU A 567 12.01 1.41 4.69
C LEU A 567 12.61 0.51 5.78
N ASN A 568 13.91 0.18 5.69
CA ASN A 568 14.66 -0.48 6.76
C ASN A 568 14.93 0.45 7.97
N GLY A 569 15.18 1.73 7.70
CA GLY A 569 15.36 2.78 8.70
C GLY A 569 14.08 3.01 9.50
N GLY A 570 12.90 2.82 8.89
CA GLY A 570 11.62 2.85 9.58
C GLY A 570 11.53 1.78 10.64
N CYS A 571 12.12 0.61 10.41
CA CYS A 571 12.23 -0.42 11.42
C CYS A 571 13.03 0.02 12.62
N LEU A 572 14.24 0.53 12.36
CA LEU A 572 15.10 1.04 13.41
C LEU A 572 14.43 2.19 14.14
N ALA A 573 13.81 3.11 13.41
CA ALA A 573 13.12 4.27 13.91
C ALA A 573 11.94 3.92 14.82
N ILE A 574 11.23 2.80 14.60
CA ILE A 574 10.12 2.39 15.50
C ILE A 574 10.67 2.10 16.89
N TYR A 575 11.83 1.45 16.94
CA TYR A 575 12.45 1.06 18.20
C TYR A 575 13.31 2.18 18.81
N SER A 576 13.93 3.04 17.99
CA SER A 576 14.84 4.10 18.44
C SER A 576 14.20 5.47 18.57
N GLY A 577 12.99 5.68 18.03
CA GLY A 577 12.37 7.00 17.92
C GLY A 577 13.08 7.93 16.93
N ALA A 578 13.81 7.37 15.96
CA ALA A 578 14.46 8.12 14.89
C ALA A 578 13.46 8.74 13.90
N ILE A 579 13.94 9.67 13.08
CA ILE A 579 13.22 10.28 11.96
C ILE A 579 14.02 10.17 10.67
N PHE A 580 13.34 10.20 9.53
CA PHE A 580 13.95 10.20 8.19
C PHE A 580 14.46 11.58 7.77
N SER A 581 15.23 11.64 6.69
CA SER A 581 15.66 12.91 6.08
C SER A 581 14.48 13.82 5.73
N ALA A 582 13.45 13.31 5.05
CA ALA A 582 12.25 14.10 4.72
C ALA A 582 11.50 14.61 5.97
N GLU A 583 11.53 13.85 7.07
CA GLU A 583 10.98 14.28 8.36
C GLU A 583 11.86 15.35 9.01
N PHE A 584 13.17 15.17 8.93
CA PHE A 584 14.14 16.13 9.44
C PHE A 584 14.08 17.46 8.69
N ASP A 585 13.92 17.44 7.37
CA ASP A 585 13.72 18.64 6.55
C ASP A 585 12.46 19.39 6.96
N HIS A 586 11.36 18.67 7.18
CA HIS A 586 10.13 19.27 7.70
C HIS A 586 10.33 19.86 9.11
N TRP A 587 11.01 19.13 9.99
CA TRP A 587 11.36 19.60 11.33
C TRP A 587 12.21 20.87 11.29
N LEU A 588 13.25 20.92 10.48
CA LEU A 588 14.08 22.12 10.29
C LEU A 588 13.25 23.31 9.81
N ALA A 589 12.29 23.08 8.93
CA ALA A 589 11.47 24.14 8.34
C ALA A 589 10.42 24.69 9.31
N VAL A 590 9.85 23.85 10.18
CA VAL A 590 8.63 24.18 10.94
C VAL A 590 8.84 24.19 12.46
N ASP A 591 9.53 23.19 12.98
CA ASP A 591 9.57 22.90 14.42
C ASP A 591 10.90 23.24 15.08
N ALA A 592 11.98 23.33 14.31
CA ALA A 592 13.29 23.68 14.81
C ALA A 592 13.28 25.07 15.45
N PRO A 593 14.04 25.27 16.56
CA PRO A 593 14.21 26.59 17.15
C PRO A 593 14.63 27.62 16.10
N LYS A 594 13.96 28.77 16.07
CA LYS A 594 14.31 29.84 15.12
C LYS A 594 15.76 30.28 15.32
N GLY A 595 16.53 30.31 14.24
CA GLY A 595 17.96 30.63 14.27
C GLY A 595 18.86 29.47 14.66
N LEU A 596 18.35 28.23 14.67
CA LEU A 596 19.17 27.03 14.77
C LEU A 596 20.20 27.01 13.63
N ASP A 597 21.48 27.12 13.98
CA ASP A 597 22.57 26.96 13.02
C ASP A 597 22.84 25.47 12.80
N THR A 598 22.58 25.00 11.58
CA THR A 598 22.88 23.63 11.15
C THR A 598 24.32 23.47 10.64
N THR A 599 25.10 24.57 10.59
CA THR A 599 26.51 24.54 10.22
C THR A 599 27.30 23.84 11.32
N PRO A 600 28.15 22.86 11.00
CA PRO A 600 29.00 22.22 11.99
C PRO A 600 29.94 23.24 12.66
N THR A 601 29.84 23.38 13.97
CA THR A 601 30.69 24.20 14.85
C THR A 601 31.14 23.39 16.06
N ALA A 602 32.14 23.87 16.80
CA ALA A 602 32.53 23.25 18.07
C ALA A 602 31.40 23.20 19.13
N ARG A 603 30.29 23.93 18.92
CA ARG A 603 29.18 24.03 19.87
C ARG A 603 28.00 23.10 19.56
N ASN A 604 27.86 22.64 18.33
CA ASN A 604 26.78 21.74 17.88
C ASN A 604 27.32 20.47 17.21
N THR A 605 28.65 20.33 17.13
CA THR A 605 29.34 19.11 16.68
C THR A 605 29.90 18.44 17.92
N LEU A 606 29.47 17.22 18.21
CA LEU A 606 29.98 16.50 19.36
C LEU A 606 31.42 16.04 19.13
N LEU A 607 31.76 15.69 17.89
CA LEU A 607 33.13 15.35 17.49
C LEU A 607 33.44 15.75 16.04
N LEU A 608 34.59 16.40 15.84
CA LEU A 608 35.14 16.75 14.53
C LEU A 608 36.11 15.64 14.07
N PRO A 609 36.21 15.35 12.76
CA PRO A 609 37.30 14.54 12.25
C PRO A 609 38.62 15.19 12.68
N ASP A 610 39.53 14.42 13.30
CA ASP A 610 40.85 14.92 13.63
C ASP A 610 41.54 15.37 12.33
N PRO A 611 41.88 16.67 12.16
CA PRO A 611 42.57 17.13 10.98
C PRO A 611 43.95 16.46 10.81
N ALA A 612 44.52 15.87 11.86
CA ALA A 612 45.75 15.09 11.83
C ALA A 612 45.57 13.63 11.39
N ASN A 613 44.33 13.11 11.28
CA ASN A 613 44.05 11.72 10.91
C ASN A 613 43.16 11.63 9.64
N PRO A 614 43.74 11.70 8.42
CA PRO A 614 43.04 11.93 7.15
C PRO A 614 42.30 10.69 6.58
N VAL A 615 41.92 9.72 7.44
CA VAL A 615 41.33 8.44 7.04
C VAL A 615 39.96 8.62 6.36
N LEU A 616 39.25 9.71 6.63
CA LEU A 616 37.96 10.06 6.01
C LEU A 616 38.03 11.23 5.01
N THR A 617 39.22 11.81 4.78
CA THR A 617 39.35 12.96 3.88
C THR A 617 40.15 12.68 2.62
N ASN A 618 41.07 11.68 2.57
CA ASN A 618 41.71 11.34 1.29
C ASN A 618 42.55 10.05 1.16
N THR A 619 42.36 8.98 1.95
CA THR A 619 43.27 7.81 1.85
C THR A 619 42.60 6.44 1.78
N SER A 620 43.21 5.57 0.97
CA SER A 620 42.81 4.20 0.63
C SER A 620 42.97 3.15 1.75
N ALA A 621 43.23 3.53 3.01
CA ALA A 621 43.51 2.59 4.10
C ALA A 621 42.22 2.08 4.81
N PRO A 622 42.04 0.75 5.02
CA PRO A 622 40.80 0.17 5.55
C PRO A 622 40.49 0.59 6.99
N LEU A 623 39.21 0.90 7.29
CA LEU A 623 38.69 1.35 8.60
C LEU A 623 38.79 0.32 9.75
N ASN A 624 39.48 -0.80 9.55
CA ASN A 624 39.33 -2.01 10.37
C ASN A 624 40.03 -1.99 11.76
N GLN A 625 40.51 -0.86 12.27
CA GLN A 625 41.29 -0.87 13.52
C GLN A 625 40.94 0.18 14.59
N THR A 626 39.84 0.95 14.47
CA THR A 626 39.57 1.96 15.51
C THR A 626 38.08 2.26 15.72
N MET A 627 37.34 1.28 16.25
CA MET A 627 36.12 1.58 16.99
C MET A 627 36.14 0.86 18.32
N VAL A 628 36.50 1.62 19.34
CA VAL A 628 36.52 1.20 20.74
C VAL A 628 35.09 1.29 21.29
N ARG A 629 34.65 0.24 22.00
CA ARG A 629 33.40 0.23 22.78
C ARG A 629 33.42 1.36 23.82
N LEU A 630 32.41 2.23 23.81
CA LEU A 630 32.19 3.20 24.89
C LEU A 630 31.74 2.50 26.18
N LYS A 631 32.30 2.90 27.33
CA LYS A 631 31.78 2.57 28.65
C LYS A 631 30.69 3.58 29.05
N ALA A 632 29.72 3.14 29.84
CA ALA A 632 28.57 3.97 30.24
C ALA A 632 28.96 5.20 31.08
N GLU A 633 30.10 5.14 31.74
CA GLU A 633 30.61 6.11 32.73
C GLU A 633 31.08 7.41 32.04
N ASP A 634 31.71 7.31 30.86
CA ASP A 634 32.27 8.44 30.10
C ASP A 634 31.18 9.33 29.47
N VAL A 635 29.94 8.85 29.41
CA VAL A 635 28.80 9.53 28.80
C VAL A 635 28.04 10.38 29.82
N THR A 636 27.97 9.89 31.06
CA THR A 636 27.29 10.55 32.18
C THR A 636 27.92 11.89 32.54
N ASP A 637 29.25 11.99 32.56
CA ASP A 637 29.95 13.24 32.87
C ASP A 637 29.77 14.33 31.79
N ALA A 638 29.50 13.93 30.54
CA ALA A 638 29.20 14.86 29.46
C ALA A 638 27.71 15.29 29.42
N ALA A 639 26.81 14.47 29.96
CA ALA A 639 25.38 14.75 29.99
C ALA A 639 25.00 15.79 31.06
N ASP A 640 25.66 15.78 32.22
CA ASP A 640 25.38 16.69 33.34
C ASP A 640 25.85 18.14 33.10
N ALA A 641 26.67 18.39 32.08
CA ALA A 641 27.18 19.72 31.73
C ALA A 641 26.30 20.50 30.70
N LEU A 642 25.21 19.91 30.18
CA LEU A 642 24.58 20.39 28.92
C LEU A 642 23.04 20.46 28.97
N GLU A 643 22.51 21.54 29.54
CA GLU A 643 21.06 21.79 29.55
C GLU A 643 20.45 22.25 28.21
N GLU A 644 21.19 22.66 27.16
CA GLU A 644 20.59 23.18 25.90
C GLU A 644 21.41 22.94 24.61
N VAL A 645 21.43 21.75 23.99
CA VAL A 645 22.15 21.57 22.68
C VAL A 645 21.58 20.39 21.84
N PRO A 646 21.60 20.35 20.49
CA PRO A 646 21.53 19.19 19.54
C PRO A 646 22.96 18.71 19.08
N LEU A 647 23.26 17.40 18.92
CA LEU A 647 24.64 16.81 19.02
C LEU A 647 24.86 15.81 17.88
N LEU A 648 26.12 15.49 17.51
CA LEU A 648 26.57 14.43 16.57
C LEU A 648 28.07 14.00 16.67
N PHE A 649 28.39 12.68 16.61
CA PHE A 649 29.69 12.01 16.93
C PHE A 649 30.52 11.35 15.77
N LEU A 650 31.87 11.28 15.96
CA LEU A 650 32.84 10.14 15.87
C LEU A 650 34.22 10.48 16.53
N GLY A 651 34.76 9.64 17.46
CA GLY A 651 35.69 9.99 18.57
C GLY A 651 37.23 9.97 18.39
N HIS A 652 37.98 10.71 19.26
CA HIS A 652 39.27 10.32 19.92
C HIS A 652 39.74 11.35 21.00
N PRO A 653 40.54 10.94 22.02
CA PRO A 653 42.00 11.16 21.90
C PRO A 653 42.86 9.97 22.36
N VAL A 654 44.14 10.02 21.95
CA VAL A 654 45.26 9.20 22.40
C VAL A 654 46.09 10.04 23.37
N GLU A 655 46.25 9.57 24.61
CA GLU A 655 47.54 9.22 25.24
C GLU A 655 47.29 8.28 26.43
#